data_AF-A0A350QVY8-F1
#
_entry.id   AF-A0A350QVY8-F1
#
_cell.length_a   1.000
_cell.length_b   1.000
_cell.length_c   1.000
_cell.angle_alpha   90.00
_cell.angle_beta   90.00
_cell.angle_gamma   90.00
#
_symmetry.space_group_name_H-M   'P 1'
#
loop_
_entity.id
_entity.type
_entity.pdbx_description
1 polymer ?
#
loop_
_entity_poly.entity_id
_entity_poly.type
_entity_poly.pdbx_seq_one_letter_code
_entity_poly.pdbx_strand_id
1 'polypeptide(L)'
;MRFNDPYFMTRKLLPPALFKCSLILCLFSVQEHARAEDGKLTFDKSIIESAILVNLNSIKVENGSSVNSSANRRLSSQYSPIDANSSNLIQNEILSSVGPTAVSPTFVGSLTSILDSMPPGTLADGLDHTIDYLSANKISFGLNDDSLFKAIKSAYAAYLQSVINSGQDITTAIKEAPARSLSNLIPERILLWDQTAPKWAKLLSRALVEAINESAYGGDKDALIGVASHSTISNVLKLISESTTPASGFYPGIEPIDSDRATSNLTMKFDGSLQKFKSFDPAKSRILEFAAKGLADGIFLSTPLTKANVPNYSKQLGENSIAAAIEFLSALNGDNSQFAFEVSKSISSGLSLGSVYATTTQPGYIVDNLPAIAAEEMAKAVSSEAIRQSLVLGNGYSLSRLAESTAFGSSMGAQLASVNDKAWDYEENWESFSRQRLAQASSTGSSQGSLDASIGYTATQADVDAGRATAVDEFVMFIENDPDVADTIFKTNRQEVLGVANGSASGSLLGNTAFAIYYPTLLQPIINYSSQGTNKGGILAKNLSKVDKPKGVTEQFEIEIARALAHGASMGAVFQVVGLLKDSTPDKRTYDFDTIAAVESVTYGSTFGAITGGIQAGEDSVIIKQAIKQGANEGSLAGAALGVGVSETVADTLALKSQASIISAVRNANEKAARDANSNMAVKAVQASSNDILQLMKLYNITPRFTNPSGIFSDPNRQTQDNKLFKDRFPVASPI
;
A
#
# COMPACT_ATOMS: atom_id res chain seq x y z
N MET A 1 29.54 -47.43 86.52
CA MET A 1 30.33 -48.66 86.68
C MET A 1 30.89 -49.02 85.30
N ARG A 2 32.22 -48.89 85.13
CA ARG A 2 33.15 -49.39 84.08
C ARG A 2 32.71 -49.36 82.58
N PHE A 3 33.27 -48.48 81.75
CA PHE A 3 34.54 -48.60 80.96
C PHE A 3 34.51 -49.63 79.81
N ASN A 4 34.50 -49.15 78.56
CA ASN A 4 35.60 -49.34 77.58
C ASN A 4 35.28 -48.73 76.20
N ASP A 5 36.14 -47.81 75.77
CA ASP A 5 36.49 -47.46 74.37
C ASP A 5 37.73 -48.33 73.98
N PRO A 6 38.20 -48.50 72.70
CA PRO A 6 38.30 -47.42 71.70
C PRO A 6 38.33 -47.78 70.16
N TYR A 7 38.36 -46.72 69.31
CA TYR A 7 38.96 -46.55 67.96
C TYR A 7 38.50 -47.38 66.73
N PHE A 8 37.90 -46.76 65.68
CA PHE A 8 38.56 -46.17 64.47
C PHE A 8 37.53 -45.75 63.37
N MET A 9 37.94 -44.79 62.54
CA MET A 9 37.26 -44.02 61.46
C MET A 9 36.28 -44.72 60.49
N THR A 10 35.23 -44.00 60.06
CA THR A 10 35.05 -43.52 58.65
C THR A 10 33.83 -42.58 58.51
N ARG A 11 34.05 -41.41 57.90
CA ARG A 11 33.02 -40.43 57.50
C ARG A 11 32.12 -41.00 56.38
N LYS A 12 30.80 -40.87 56.51
CA LYS A 12 29.85 -40.90 55.38
C LYS A 12 29.05 -39.60 55.32
N LEU A 13 29.08 -38.99 54.14
CA LEU A 13 28.39 -37.78 53.73
C LEU A 13 26.86 -37.96 53.68
N LEU A 14 26.12 -36.92 54.05
CA LEU A 14 24.70 -36.72 53.72
C LEU A 14 24.57 -35.71 52.54
N PRO A 15 23.52 -35.80 51.70
CA PRO A 15 23.46 -35.17 50.38
C PRO A 15 23.04 -33.69 50.34
N PRO A 16 23.40 -32.95 49.26
CA PRO A 16 23.33 -31.48 49.15
C PRO A 16 21.96 -30.93 48.68
N ALA A 17 20.84 -31.55 49.07
CA ALA A 17 19.52 -31.19 48.55
C ALA A 17 18.75 -30.13 49.37
N LEU A 18 19.25 -29.71 50.53
CA LEU A 18 18.51 -28.82 51.45
C LEU A 18 19.02 -27.37 51.51
N PHE A 19 20.10 -27.01 50.81
CA PHE A 19 20.68 -25.66 50.87
C PHE A 19 20.20 -24.71 49.75
N LYS A 20 19.51 -25.20 48.71
CA LYS A 20 19.04 -24.38 47.59
C LYS A 20 17.68 -23.70 47.79
N CYS A 21 16.88 -24.10 48.79
CA CYS A 21 15.60 -23.45 49.10
C CYS A 21 15.73 -22.24 50.05
N SER A 22 16.86 -22.05 50.72
CA SER A 22 17.00 -21.00 51.75
C SER A 22 17.41 -19.63 51.19
N LEU A 23 18.12 -19.57 50.05
CA LEU A 23 18.58 -18.29 49.49
C LEU A 23 17.46 -17.53 48.76
N ILE A 24 16.51 -18.25 48.15
CA ILE A 24 15.34 -17.66 47.49
C ILE A 24 14.40 -17.05 48.56
N LEU A 25 14.21 -17.71 49.70
CA LEU A 25 13.42 -17.19 50.82
C LEU A 25 14.08 -16.04 51.60
N CYS A 26 15.41 -15.98 51.65
CA CYS A 26 16.13 -14.86 52.28
C CYS A 26 16.10 -13.57 51.46
N LEU A 27 15.94 -13.64 50.13
CA LEU A 27 15.73 -12.46 49.29
C LEU A 27 14.29 -11.92 49.38
N PHE A 28 13.30 -12.79 49.62
CA PHE A 28 11.91 -12.38 49.87
C PHE A 28 11.70 -11.65 51.21
N SER A 29 12.56 -11.88 52.21
CA SER A 29 12.41 -11.27 53.56
C SER A 29 13.04 -9.88 53.71
N VAL A 30 13.82 -9.42 52.72
CA VAL A 30 14.36 -8.04 52.70
C VAL A 30 13.42 -7.07 51.93
N GLN A 31 12.41 -7.59 51.22
CA GLN A 31 11.42 -6.78 50.50
C GLN A 31 10.32 -6.14 51.38
N GLU A 32 10.15 -6.55 52.64
CA GLU A 32 9.10 -5.98 53.50
C GLU A 32 9.49 -4.70 54.27
N HIS A 33 10.73 -4.19 54.14
CA HIS A 33 11.18 -3.02 54.93
C HIS A 33 11.55 -1.75 54.15
N ALA A 34 11.23 -1.66 52.86
CA ALA A 34 11.34 -0.41 52.09
C ALA A 34 10.02 -0.09 51.39
N ARG A 35 8.99 0.25 52.18
CA ARG A 35 7.66 0.61 51.69
C ARG A 35 7.20 1.91 52.33
N ALA A 36 7.61 3.03 51.73
CA ALA A 36 6.93 4.33 51.80
C ALA A 36 7.65 5.31 50.86
N GLU A 37 7.15 5.47 49.63
CA GLU A 37 6.82 6.76 49.00
C GLU A 37 6.41 6.55 47.53
N ASP A 38 5.27 7.15 47.18
CA ASP A 38 4.58 7.28 45.88
C ASP A 38 4.13 6.02 45.09
N GLY A 39 2.81 5.82 45.09
CA GLY A 39 2.10 4.71 44.43
C GLY A 39 2.09 4.75 42.91
N LYS A 40 3.19 4.33 42.29
CA LYS A 40 3.18 3.61 41.00
C LYS A 40 3.54 2.15 41.27
N LEU A 41 2.83 1.20 40.65
CA LEU A 41 3.21 -0.21 40.66
C LEU A 41 4.58 -0.35 39.96
N THR A 42 5.66 -0.37 40.73
CA THR A 42 7.04 -0.48 40.22
C THR A 42 7.47 -1.95 40.19
N PHE A 43 7.83 -2.45 39.00
CA PHE A 43 8.52 -3.73 38.82
C PHE A 43 10.04 -3.52 38.83
N ASP A 44 10.81 -4.57 39.15
CA ASP A 44 12.28 -4.48 39.20
C ASP A 44 12.88 -4.55 37.79
N LYS A 45 13.27 -3.38 37.28
CA LYS A 45 13.95 -3.18 36.00
C LYS A 45 15.22 -4.02 35.84
N SER A 46 15.91 -4.32 36.94
CA SER A 46 17.18 -5.07 36.91
C SER A 46 17.02 -6.52 36.45
N ILE A 47 15.82 -7.10 36.60
CA ILE A 47 15.52 -8.48 36.15
C ILE A 47 15.46 -8.54 34.63
N ILE A 48 14.84 -7.54 33.98
CA ILE A 48 14.80 -7.41 32.51
C ILE A 48 16.22 -7.21 31.96
N GLU A 49 17.00 -6.32 32.57
CA GLU A 49 18.39 -6.05 32.18
C GLU A 49 19.26 -7.31 32.28
N SER A 50 19.11 -8.05 33.38
CA SER A 50 19.81 -9.32 33.59
C SER A 50 19.45 -10.36 32.53
N ALA A 51 18.18 -10.44 32.13
CA ALA A 51 17.73 -11.36 31.07
C ALA A 51 18.33 -11.02 29.71
N ILE A 52 18.43 -9.73 29.38
CA ILE A 52 19.08 -9.25 28.16
C ILE A 52 20.57 -9.62 28.17
N LEU A 53 21.27 -9.37 29.29
CA LEU A 53 22.69 -9.68 29.42
C LEU A 53 22.98 -11.18 29.36
N VAL A 54 22.15 -12.01 29.98
CA VAL A 54 22.29 -13.48 29.96
C VAL A 54 22.10 -14.02 28.54
N ASN A 55 21.19 -13.44 27.77
CA ASN A 55 20.86 -13.88 26.42
C ASN A 55 21.67 -13.17 25.32
N LEU A 56 22.62 -12.30 25.66
CA LEU A 56 23.31 -11.43 24.70
C LEU A 56 23.99 -12.19 23.55
N ASN A 57 24.55 -13.38 23.82
CA ASN A 57 25.16 -14.21 22.78
C ASN A 57 24.13 -14.79 21.80
N SER A 58 22.92 -15.08 22.27
CA SER A 58 21.81 -15.55 21.41
C SER A 58 21.20 -14.41 20.58
N ILE A 59 21.40 -13.17 21.00
CA ILE A 59 20.94 -11.96 20.30
C ILE A 59 21.91 -11.55 19.18
N LYS A 60 23.21 -11.83 19.34
CA LYS A 60 24.23 -11.53 18.33
C LYS A 60 24.17 -12.52 17.17
N VAL A 61 24.08 -12.00 15.95
CA VAL A 61 24.23 -12.82 14.74
C VAL A 61 25.72 -13.01 14.46
N GLU A 62 26.21 -14.26 14.43
CA GLU A 62 27.58 -14.57 14.04
C GLU A 62 27.80 -14.29 12.54
N ASN A 63 28.50 -13.20 12.24
CA ASN A 63 29.02 -12.95 10.89
C ASN A 63 30.19 -13.89 10.61
N GLY A 64 29.93 -15.11 10.11
CA GLY A 64 30.79 -15.91 9.22
C GLY A 64 32.30 -16.05 9.53
N SER A 65 32.75 -15.73 10.74
CA SER A 65 34.16 -15.70 11.13
C SER A 65 34.20 -16.22 12.56
N SER A 66 34.74 -17.42 12.73
CA SER A 66 35.11 -17.94 14.04
C SER A 66 36.12 -16.97 14.66
N VAL A 67 35.66 -16.04 15.51
CA VAL A 67 36.56 -15.28 16.37
C VAL A 67 36.45 -15.85 17.76
N ASN A 68 37.53 -16.53 18.11
CA ASN A 68 37.84 -17.12 19.39
C ASN A 68 37.23 -16.38 20.59
N SER A 69 36.48 -17.14 21.37
CA SER A 69 36.15 -16.91 22.77
C SER A 69 37.30 -16.24 23.53
N SER A 70 37.16 -14.97 23.90
CA SER A 70 37.94 -14.35 24.99
C SER A 70 37.37 -13.00 25.44
N ALA A 71 36.10 -12.97 25.84
CA ALA A 71 35.66 -12.03 26.86
C ALA A 71 35.40 -12.86 28.13
N ASN A 72 36.48 -13.11 28.87
CA ASN A 72 36.41 -13.75 30.19
C ASN A 72 35.38 -13.01 31.05
N ARG A 73 34.34 -13.74 31.46
CA ARG A 73 33.47 -13.36 32.57
C ARG A 73 34.37 -13.05 33.78
N ARG A 74 34.40 -11.80 34.23
CA ARG A 74 34.83 -11.52 35.61
C ARG A 74 33.68 -11.85 36.55
N LEU A 75 33.41 -13.15 36.69
CA LEU A 75 32.74 -13.69 37.87
C LEU A 75 33.82 -13.83 38.96
N SER A 76 33.53 -13.32 40.15
CA SER A 76 34.40 -13.42 41.33
C SER A 76 34.85 -14.88 41.56
N SER A 77 36.11 -15.03 41.94
CA SER A 77 36.91 -16.26 41.93
C SER A 77 36.57 -17.28 43.02
N GLN A 78 35.34 -17.79 43.08
CA GLN A 78 35.01 -18.97 43.88
C GLN A 78 33.84 -19.75 43.25
N TYR A 79 34.11 -20.67 42.32
CA TYR A 79 33.28 -21.87 42.12
C TYR A 79 34.00 -22.93 41.26
N SER A 80 33.89 -24.20 41.66
CA SER A 80 34.53 -25.37 41.02
C SER A 80 33.95 -25.73 39.64
N PRO A 81 34.71 -26.43 38.76
CA PRO A 81 34.30 -26.71 37.38
C PRO A 81 33.13 -27.72 37.32
N ILE A 82 32.17 -27.46 36.44
CA ILE A 82 31.12 -28.41 36.04
C ILE A 82 31.68 -29.34 34.95
N ASP A 83 31.35 -30.63 35.07
CA ASP A 83 31.76 -31.76 34.24
C ASP A 83 31.52 -31.54 32.73
N ALA A 84 32.54 -31.82 31.93
CA ALA A 84 32.64 -31.59 30.48
C ALA A 84 31.61 -32.37 29.65
N ASN A 85 30.90 -33.34 30.24
CA ASN A 85 29.81 -34.04 29.57
C ASN A 85 28.49 -33.25 29.55
N SER A 86 28.35 -32.22 30.38
CA SER A 86 27.15 -31.37 30.41
C SER A 86 27.16 -30.25 29.36
N SER A 87 28.35 -29.87 28.85
CA SER A 87 28.48 -28.85 27.80
C SER A 87 28.14 -29.39 26.41
N ASN A 88 28.34 -30.68 26.17
CA ASN A 88 28.08 -31.31 24.87
C ASN A 88 26.59 -31.57 24.60
N LEU A 89 25.76 -31.66 25.65
CA LEU A 89 24.30 -31.81 25.51
C LEU A 89 23.63 -30.47 25.16
N ILE A 90 24.16 -29.35 25.66
CA ILE A 90 23.65 -28.00 25.35
C ILE A 90 24.09 -27.55 23.94
N GLN A 91 25.28 -27.96 23.48
CA GLN A 91 25.76 -27.62 22.13
C GLN A 91 25.02 -28.35 21.00
N ASN A 92 24.49 -29.56 21.24
CA ASN A 92 23.79 -30.31 20.20
C ASN A 92 22.33 -29.89 19.98
N GLU A 93 21.67 -29.24 20.96
CA GLU A 93 20.35 -28.61 20.74
C GLU A 93 20.44 -27.28 19.97
N ILE A 94 21.62 -26.66 19.89
CA ILE A 94 21.85 -25.35 19.23
C ILE A 94 21.94 -25.47 17.70
N LEU A 95 22.17 -26.67 17.15
CA LEU A 95 22.57 -26.84 15.73
C LEU A 95 21.47 -27.35 14.78
N SER A 96 20.21 -27.50 15.20
CA SER A 96 19.17 -28.11 14.35
C SER A 96 18.00 -27.21 13.90
N SER A 97 18.04 -25.90 14.15
CA SER A 97 16.99 -24.99 13.66
C SER A 97 17.55 -23.66 13.17
N VAL A 98 18.28 -23.66 12.04
CA VAL A 98 18.77 -22.42 11.43
C VAL A 98 18.17 -22.27 10.03
N GLY A 99 17.08 -21.52 9.97
CA GLY A 99 16.71 -20.74 8.79
C GLY A 99 17.19 -19.27 8.96
N PRO A 100 17.41 -18.50 7.88
CA PRO A 100 18.09 -17.19 7.94
C PRO A 100 17.37 -16.06 8.71
N THR A 101 16.20 -16.30 9.31
CA THR A 101 15.30 -15.29 9.88
C THR A 101 14.75 -15.61 11.29
N ALA A 102 15.22 -16.66 11.96
CA ALA A 102 14.61 -17.11 13.21
C ALA A 102 14.96 -16.22 14.44
N VAL A 103 13.93 -15.92 15.23
CA VAL A 103 13.97 -15.31 16.56
C VAL A 103 14.72 -16.23 17.53
N SER A 104 15.49 -15.70 18.49
CA SER A 104 16.15 -16.52 19.53
C SER A 104 15.09 -17.10 20.50
N PRO A 105 14.80 -18.41 20.48
CA PRO A 105 13.74 -18.99 21.32
C PRO A 105 14.05 -18.87 22.81
N THR A 106 15.35 -18.89 23.16
CA THR A 106 15.84 -18.74 24.54
C THR A 106 15.59 -17.34 25.10
N PHE A 107 15.78 -16.31 24.26
CA PHE A 107 15.56 -14.92 24.67
C PHE A 107 14.07 -14.62 24.84
N VAL A 108 13.23 -15.07 23.90
CA VAL A 108 11.77 -14.95 24.01
C VAL A 108 11.27 -15.63 25.28
N GLY A 109 11.63 -16.89 25.50
CA GLY A 109 11.19 -17.62 26.70
C GLY A 109 11.63 -16.97 28.02
N SER A 110 12.86 -16.43 28.06
CA SER A 110 13.36 -15.71 29.23
C SER A 110 12.55 -14.43 29.51
N LEU A 111 12.29 -13.62 28.47
CA LEU A 111 11.50 -12.41 28.61
C LEU A 111 10.03 -12.71 28.93
N THR A 112 9.40 -13.68 28.26
CA THR A 112 8.01 -14.10 28.55
C THR A 112 7.88 -14.51 30.02
N SER A 113 8.80 -15.30 30.57
CA SER A 113 8.78 -15.71 31.98
C SER A 113 8.81 -14.52 32.95
N ILE A 114 9.61 -13.49 32.63
CA ILE A 114 9.72 -12.28 33.44
C ILE A 114 8.44 -11.45 33.32
N LEU A 115 7.96 -11.24 32.10
CA LEU A 115 6.73 -10.48 31.84
C LEU A 115 5.51 -11.17 32.45
N ASP A 116 5.41 -12.50 32.39
CA ASP A 116 4.33 -13.27 33.03
C ASP A 116 4.34 -13.13 34.57
N SER A 117 5.49 -12.81 35.16
CA SER A 117 5.62 -12.53 36.60
C SER A 117 5.23 -11.10 36.99
N MET A 118 5.07 -10.20 36.01
CA MET A 118 4.70 -8.80 36.24
C MET A 118 3.18 -8.63 36.41
N PRO A 119 2.73 -7.60 37.15
CA PRO A 119 1.32 -7.24 37.20
C PRO A 119 0.78 -6.98 35.77
N PRO A 120 -0.43 -7.48 35.42
CA PRO A 120 -1.01 -7.35 34.09
C PRO A 120 -0.95 -5.93 33.50
N GLY A 121 -1.30 -4.91 34.28
CA GLY A 121 -1.29 -3.51 33.82
C GLY A 121 0.09 -2.88 33.59
N THR A 122 1.19 -3.59 33.81
CA THR A 122 2.57 -3.08 33.67
C THR A 122 3.36 -3.70 32.52
N LEU A 123 2.76 -4.63 31.76
CA LEU A 123 3.44 -5.33 30.66
C LEU A 123 3.97 -4.38 29.58
N ALA A 124 3.22 -3.33 29.25
CA ALA A 124 3.63 -2.32 28.27
C ALA A 124 4.85 -1.53 28.74
N ASP A 125 4.96 -1.22 30.04
CA ASP A 125 6.13 -0.57 30.62
C ASP A 125 7.34 -1.52 30.65
N GLY A 126 7.11 -2.83 30.77
CA GLY A 126 8.16 -3.85 30.61
C GLY A 126 8.71 -3.91 29.18
N LEU A 127 7.85 -3.85 28.17
CA LEU A 127 8.24 -3.73 26.76
C LEU A 127 9.04 -2.44 26.52
N ASP A 128 8.54 -1.32 27.03
CA ASP A 128 9.16 0.00 26.95
C ASP A 128 10.59 -0.01 27.49
N HIS A 129 10.77 -0.50 28.73
CA HIS A 129 12.09 -0.61 29.35
C HIS A 129 13.03 -1.57 28.61
N THR A 130 12.50 -2.67 28.07
CA THR A 130 13.28 -3.64 27.28
C THR A 130 13.86 -2.99 26.03
N ILE A 131 13.03 -2.26 25.28
CA ILE A 131 13.44 -1.59 24.04
C ILE A 131 14.40 -0.43 24.34
N ASP A 132 14.11 0.40 25.35
CA ASP A 132 15.00 1.48 25.76
C ASP A 132 16.39 0.92 26.14
N TYR A 133 16.45 -0.10 26.99
CA TYR A 133 17.73 -0.67 27.43
C TYR A 133 18.55 -1.29 26.28
N LEU A 134 17.89 -2.03 25.36
CA LEU A 134 18.53 -2.57 24.15
C LEU A 134 19.07 -1.44 23.25
N SER A 135 18.29 -0.39 23.06
CA SER A 135 18.66 0.74 22.21
C SER A 135 19.81 1.57 22.83
N ALA A 136 19.73 1.88 24.12
CA ALA A 136 20.74 2.62 24.86
C ALA A 136 22.11 1.92 24.81
N ASN A 137 22.11 0.60 24.84
CA ASN A 137 23.32 -0.22 24.89
C ASN A 137 23.72 -0.82 23.53
N LYS A 138 23.11 -0.41 22.42
CA LYS A 138 23.41 -0.95 21.07
C LYS A 138 24.92 -1.05 20.80
N ILE A 139 25.64 0.05 21.04
CA ILE A 139 27.10 0.14 20.83
C ILE A 139 27.87 -0.68 21.87
N SER A 140 27.53 -0.52 23.15
CA SER A 140 28.18 -1.24 24.27
C SER A 140 28.05 -2.76 24.14
N PHE A 141 26.92 -3.23 23.62
CA PHE A 141 26.65 -4.64 23.38
C PHE A 141 27.23 -5.13 22.05
N GLY A 142 27.69 -4.24 21.17
CA GLY A 142 28.18 -4.61 19.84
C GLY A 142 27.07 -5.17 18.95
N LEU A 143 25.84 -4.65 19.09
CA LEU A 143 24.70 -5.06 18.27
C LEU A 143 24.74 -4.31 16.93
N ASN A 144 24.77 -5.06 15.83
CA ASN A 144 24.48 -4.50 14.52
C ASN A 144 22.95 -4.28 14.37
N ASP A 145 22.54 -3.60 13.30
CA ASP A 145 21.13 -3.25 13.09
C ASP A 145 20.22 -4.48 12.98
N ASP A 146 20.70 -5.57 12.37
CA ASP A 146 19.96 -6.83 12.25
C ASP A 146 19.77 -7.52 13.61
N SER A 147 20.81 -7.54 14.44
CA SER A 147 20.77 -8.10 15.80
C SER A 147 19.81 -7.32 16.69
N LEU A 148 19.85 -5.98 16.61
CA LEU A 148 18.92 -5.13 17.36
C LEU A 148 17.48 -5.27 16.85
N PHE A 149 17.26 -5.33 15.54
CA PHE A 149 15.95 -5.62 14.95
C PHE A 149 15.38 -6.96 15.47
N LYS A 150 16.18 -8.04 15.43
CA LYS A 150 15.78 -9.36 15.96
C LYS A 150 15.50 -9.33 17.45
N ALA A 151 16.28 -8.58 18.23
CA ALA A 151 16.04 -8.40 19.66
C ALA A 151 14.70 -7.70 19.93
N ILE A 152 14.40 -6.62 19.20
CA ILE A 152 13.12 -5.90 19.33
C ILE A 152 11.94 -6.78 18.90
N LYS A 153 12.07 -7.53 17.80
CA LYS A 153 11.07 -8.53 17.40
C LYS A 153 10.83 -9.57 18.50
N SER A 154 11.89 -10.06 19.13
CA SER A 154 11.80 -10.99 20.26
C SER A 154 11.07 -10.36 21.45
N ALA A 155 11.33 -9.09 21.73
CA ALA A 155 10.65 -8.34 22.79
C ALA A 155 9.14 -8.20 22.50
N TYR A 156 8.75 -7.89 21.26
CA TYR A 156 7.34 -7.89 20.87
C TYR A 156 6.71 -9.28 20.99
N ALA A 157 7.38 -10.33 20.53
CA ALA A 157 6.87 -11.70 20.63
C ALA A 157 6.65 -12.10 22.10
N ALA A 158 7.61 -11.80 22.98
CA ALA A 158 7.48 -12.06 24.41
C ALA A 158 6.32 -11.27 25.04
N TYR A 159 6.21 -9.98 24.72
CA TYR A 159 5.13 -9.11 25.18
C TYR A 159 3.75 -9.63 24.76
N LEU A 160 3.55 -9.93 23.47
CA LEU A 160 2.29 -10.45 22.96
C LEU A 160 1.94 -11.79 23.60
N GLN A 161 2.92 -12.67 23.80
CA GLN A 161 2.70 -13.95 24.47
C GLN A 161 2.25 -13.76 25.92
N SER A 162 2.85 -12.83 26.66
CA SER A 162 2.46 -12.55 28.04
C SER A 162 1.09 -11.88 28.16
N VAL A 163 0.71 -11.04 27.18
CA VAL A 163 -0.65 -10.50 27.08
C VAL A 163 -1.67 -11.62 26.87
N ILE A 164 -1.37 -12.57 25.98
CA ILE A 164 -2.22 -13.75 25.74
C ILE A 164 -2.32 -14.61 27.02
N ASN A 165 -1.21 -14.88 27.69
CA ASN A 165 -1.16 -15.70 28.91
C ASN A 165 -1.95 -15.06 30.06
N SER A 166 -1.90 -13.73 30.19
CA SER A 166 -2.61 -12.98 31.23
C SER A 166 -4.10 -12.73 30.92
N GLY A 167 -4.57 -13.08 29.72
CA GLY A 167 -5.96 -12.89 29.30
C GLY A 167 -6.35 -11.42 29.06
N GLN A 168 -5.38 -10.53 28.87
CA GLN A 168 -5.62 -9.12 28.54
C GLN A 168 -6.07 -8.94 27.09
N ASP A 169 -6.71 -7.80 26.81
CA ASP A 169 -7.09 -7.45 25.43
C ASP A 169 -5.84 -7.17 24.58
N ILE A 170 -5.54 -8.12 23.69
CA ILE A 170 -4.43 -8.04 22.74
C ILE A 170 -4.56 -6.85 21.79
N THR A 171 -5.79 -6.40 21.50
CA THR A 171 -6.04 -5.25 20.64
C THR A 171 -5.49 -3.98 21.28
N THR A 172 -5.78 -3.77 22.56
CA THR A 172 -5.24 -2.65 23.34
C THR A 172 -3.71 -2.73 23.43
N ALA A 173 -3.17 -3.92 23.68
CA ALA A 173 -1.72 -4.13 23.74
C ALA A 173 -1.00 -3.78 22.43
N ILE A 174 -1.57 -4.15 21.28
CA ILE A 174 -1.04 -3.83 19.95
C ILE A 174 -1.13 -2.33 19.66
N LYS A 175 -2.19 -1.64 20.13
CA LYS A 175 -2.31 -0.18 19.98
C LYS A 175 -1.21 0.57 20.73
N GLU A 176 -0.75 0.08 21.88
CA GLU A 176 0.29 0.74 22.67
C GLU A 176 1.72 0.47 22.18
N ALA A 177 1.96 -0.69 21.55
CA ALA A 177 3.30 -1.15 21.20
C ALA A 177 4.10 -0.17 20.28
N PRO A 178 3.52 0.42 19.20
CA PRO A 178 4.22 1.41 18.38
C PRO A 178 4.60 2.67 19.15
N ALA A 179 3.75 3.14 20.06
CA ALA A 179 4.01 4.34 20.85
C ALA A 179 5.28 4.18 21.69
N ARG A 180 5.43 3.02 22.34
CA ARG A 180 6.60 2.69 23.18
C ARG A 180 7.87 2.50 22.35
N SER A 181 7.78 1.78 21.24
CA SER A 181 8.97 1.45 20.46
C SER A 181 9.51 2.63 19.64
N LEU A 182 8.62 3.40 19.01
CA LEU A 182 9.03 4.50 18.14
C LEU A 182 9.63 5.65 18.95
N SER A 183 9.01 6.01 20.09
CA SER A 183 9.49 7.10 20.96
C SER A 183 10.84 6.81 21.63
N ASN A 184 11.11 5.55 21.98
CA ASN A 184 12.41 5.16 22.53
C ASN A 184 13.57 5.27 21.55
N LEU A 185 13.30 5.21 20.23
CA LEU A 185 14.34 5.24 19.20
C LEU A 185 14.42 6.60 18.50
N ILE A 186 13.28 7.16 18.10
CA ILE A 186 13.18 8.34 17.25
C ILE A 186 12.69 9.52 18.11
N PRO A 187 13.38 10.68 18.11
CA PRO A 187 14.56 11.03 17.30
C PRO A 187 15.92 10.72 17.96
N GLU A 188 15.98 10.53 19.27
CA GLU A 188 17.21 10.66 20.05
C GLU A 188 18.26 9.57 19.78
N ARG A 189 17.86 8.29 19.75
CA ARG A 189 18.82 7.19 19.50
C ARG A 189 19.32 7.20 18.06
N ILE A 190 18.47 7.60 17.12
CA ILE A 190 18.82 7.74 15.70
C ILE A 190 19.95 8.76 15.50
N LEU A 191 19.88 9.90 16.20
CA LEU A 191 20.95 10.90 16.20
C LEU A 191 22.27 10.33 16.72
N LEU A 192 22.22 9.56 17.81
CA LEU A 192 23.42 8.95 18.40
C LEU A 192 24.06 7.89 17.50
N TRP A 193 23.26 7.19 16.70
CA TRP A 193 23.76 6.13 15.81
C TRP A 193 24.19 6.63 14.42
N ASP A 194 23.97 7.90 14.10
CA ASP A 194 24.14 8.46 12.75
C ASP A 194 23.38 7.65 11.69
N GLN A 195 22.11 7.32 12.00
CA GLN A 195 21.24 6.55 11.11
C GLN A 195 20.01 7.38 10.72
N THR A 196 19.16 6.83 9.83
CA THR A 196 17.97 7.52 9.34
C THR A 196 16.70 7.02 10.04
N ALA A 197 15.83 7.94 10.43
CA ALA A 197 14.56 7.61 11.08
C ALA A 197 13.62 6.76 10.18
N PRO A 198 13.51 7.00 8.85
CA PRO A 198 12.72 6.13 7.98
C PRO A 198 13.16 4.66 8.02
N LYS A 199 14.46 4.38 8.10
CA LYS A 199 14.96 3.00 8.22
C LYS A 199 14.41 2.31 9.46
N TRP A 200 14.44 2.97 10.62
CA TRP A 200 13.96 2.38 11.87
C TRP A 200 12.44 2.34 11.96
N ALA A 201 11.73 3.33 11.43
CA ALA A 201 10.27 3.27 11.30
C ALA A 201 9.85 2.02 10.49
N LYS A 202 10.54 1.73 9.38
CA LYS A 202 10.33 0.50 8.61
C LYS A 202 10.59 -0.77 9.44
N LEU A 203 11.75 -0.85 10.10
CA LEU A 203 12.15 -2.03 10.86
C LEU A 203 11.22 -2.31 12.04
N LEU A 204 10.81 -1.27 12.79
CA LEU A 204 9.90 -1.40 13.93
C LEU A 204 8.50 -1.84 13.48
N SER A 205 7.98 -1.23 12.41
CA SER A 205 6.68 -1.59 11.83
C SER A 205 6.67 -3.04 11.36
N ARG A 206 7.75 -3.46 10.68
CA ARG A 206 7.95 -4.84 10.23
C ARG A 206 8.03 -5.82 11.40
N ALA A 207 8.82 -5.51 12.42
CA ALA A 207 9.00 -6.37 13.59
C ALA A 207 7.70 -6.65 14.33
N LEU A 208 6.83 -5.63 14.47
CA LEU A 208 5.53 -5.78 15.11
C LEU A 208 4.61 -6.71 14.31
N VAL A 209 4.50 -6.51 13.00
CA VAL A 209 3.64 -7.35 12.13
C VAL A 209 4.15 -8.79 12.09
N GLU A 210 5.46 -9.01 11.99
CA GLU A 210 6.04 -10.35 12.06
C GLU A 210 5.76 -11.01 13.41
N ALA A 211 5.88 -10.27 14.53
CA ALA A 211 5.58 -10.80 15.86
C ALA A 211 4.09 -11.18 16.04
N ILE A 212 3.16 -10.38 15.50
CA ILE A 212 1.72 -10.71 15.51
C ILE A 212 1.47 -12.00 14.71
N ASN A 213 2.04 -12.08 13.51
CA ASN A 213 1.87 -13.22 12.62
C ASN A 213 2.43 -14.52 13.23
N GLU A 214 3.59 -14.44 13.89
CA GLU A 214 4.25 -15.57 14.56
C GLU A 214 3.68 -15.90 15.94
N SER A 215 2.81 -15.06 16.50
CA SER A 215 2.24 -15.26 17.84
C SER A 215 1.36 -16.51 17.96
N ALA A 216 1.17 -17.01 19.18
CA ALA A 216 0.26 -18.12 19.47
C ALA A 216 -1.24 -17.71 19.52
N TYR A 217 -1.58 -16.48 19.12
CA TYR A 217 -2.96 -16.00 19.14
C TYR A 217 -3.84 -16.84 18.21
N GLY A 218 -4.91 -17.41 18.77
CA GLY A 218 -5.83 -18.30 18.04
C GLY A 218 -6.98 -17.60 17.30
N GLY A 219 -7.10 -16.27 17.41
CA GLY A 219 -8.13 -15.48 16.72
C GLY A 219 -7.69 -14.95 15.36
N ASP A 220 -8.42 -13.97 14.84
CA ASP A 220 -8.13 -13.34 13.55
C ASP A 220 -6.87 -12.45 13.61
N LYS A 221 -5.75 -12.99 13.15
CA LYS A 221 -4.46 -12.26 13.07
C LYS A 221 -4.48 -11.16 12.02
N ASP A 222 -5.25 -11.32 10.94
CA ASP A 222 -5.29 -10.34 9.85
C ASP A 222 -5.94 -9.04 10.34
N ALA A 223 -7.01 -9.16 11.16
CA ALA A 223 -7.61 -8.03 11.85
C ALA A 223 -6.65 -7.34 12.82
N LEU A 224 -5.84 -8.11 13.58
CA LEU A 224 -4.82 -7.54 14.47
C LEU A 224 -3.72 -6.79 13.69
N ILE A 225 -3.37 -7.26 12.49
CA ILE A 225 -2.44 -6.55 11.60
C ILE A 225 -3.06 -5.24 11.10
N GLY A 226 -4.37 -5.22 10.84
CA GLY A 226 -5.12 -3.99 10.60
C GLY A 226 -4.97 -2.99 11.77
N VAL A 227 -5.22 -3.44 13.00
CA VAL A 227 -5.05 -2.63 14.23
C VAL A 227 -3.61 -2.12 14.39
N ALA A 228 -2.62 -2.98 14.14
CA ALA A 228 -1.21 -2.61 14.19
C ALA A 228 -0.87 -1.54 13.15
N SER A 229 -1.44 -1.65 11.95
CA SER A 229 -1.23 -0.70 10.86
C SER A 229 -1.80 0.67 11.20
N HIS A 230 -3.04 0.70 11.70
CA HIS A 230 -3.68 1.92 12.17
C HIS A 230 -2.84 2.62 13.25
N SER A 231 -2.55 1.89 14.33
CA SER A 231 -1.78 2.44 15.46
C SER A 231 -0.38 2.90 15.06
N THR A 232 0.31 2.15 14.19
CA THR A 232 1.67 2.51 13.76
C THR A 232 1.68 3.84 13.03
N ILE A 233 0.77 4.04 12.06
CA ILE A 233 0.70 5.30 11.31
C ILE A 233 0.29 6.47 12.21
N SER A 234 -0.72 6.29 13.07
CA SER A 234 -1.13 7.33 14.02
C SER A 234 0.00 7.70 14.97
N ASN A 235 0.79 6.75 15.45
CA ASN A 235 1.92 7.03 16.35
C ASN A 235 3.11 7.67 15.64
N VAL A 236 3.38 7.35 14.37
CA VAL A 236 4.38 8.08 13.59
C VAL A 236 3.94 9.54 13.40
N LEU A 237 2.67 9.80 13.07
CA LEU A 237 2.14 11.16 12.96
C LEU A 237 2.16 11.91 14.30
N LYS A 238 1.80 11.22 15.40
CA LYS A 238 1.92 11.75 16.76
C LYS A 238 3.36 12.16 17.08
N LEU A 239 4.33 11.32 16.76
CA LEU A 239 5.75 11.65 16.95
C LEU A 239 6.17 12.86 16.12
N ILE A 240 5.76 12.96 14.86
CA ILE A 240 6.02 14.14 14.03
C ILE A 240 5.41 15.38 14.70
N SER A 241 4.17 15.30 15.20
CA SER A 241 3.46 16.42 15.81
C SER A 241 4.05 16.88 17.15
N GLU A 242 4.48 15.95 18.01
CA GLU A 242 4.83 16.22 19.40
C GLU A 242 6.35 16.40 19.63
N SER A 243 7.18 15.85 18.75
CA SER A 243 8.64 15.96 18.91
C SER A 243 9.11 17.39 18.68
N THR A 244 10.17 17.80 19.37
CA THR A 244 10.84 19.10 19.16
C THR A 244 12.21 18.97 18.51
N THR A 245 12.78 17.75 18.52
CA THR A 245 14.15 17.51 18.09
C THR A 245 14.16 16.86 16.69
N PRO A 246 14.81 17.47 15.69
CA PRO A 246 14.96 16.85 14.37
C PRO A 246 16.00 15.73 14.39
N ALA A 247 15.87 14.77 13.48
CA ALA A 247 16.87 13.73 13.22
C ALA A 247 17.02 13.49 11.72
N SER A 248 18.02 12.70 11.32
CA SER A 248 18.24 12.40 9.90
C SER A 248 17.00 11.70 9.30
N GLY A 249 16.37 12.35 8.33
CA GLY A 249 15.10 11.90 7.73
C GLY A 249 13.87 12.03 8.62
N PHE A 250 13.92 12.84 9.69
CA PHE A 250 12.79 13.15 10.56
C PHE A 250 12.71 14.65 10.86
N TYR A 251 11.58 15.25 10.51
CA TYR A 251 11.35 16.68 10.64
C TYR A 251 10.09 16.93 11.49
N PRO A 252 10.25 17.37 12.75
CA PRO A 252 9.12 17.59 13.66
C PRO A 252 8.21 18.76 13.24
N GLY A 253 7.02 18.79 13.84
CA GLY A 253 5.98 19.81 13.70
C GLY A 253 4.96 19.49 12.61
N ILE A 254 3.68 19.71 12.90
CA ILE A 254 2.60 19.73 11.90
C ILE A 254 1.88 21.06 12.06
N GLU A 255 1.79 21.81 10.97
CA GLU A 255 1.13 23.11 10.90
C GLU A 255 0.29 23.19 9.62
N PRO A 256 -0.84 23.92 9.64
CA PRO A 256 -1.63 24.18 8.44
C PRO A 256 -0.82 24.86 7.34
N ILE A 257 -1.11 24.50 6.09
CA ILE A 257 -0.56 25.14 4.89
C ILE A 257 -1.70 25.80 4.14
N ASP A 258 -1.53 27.07 3.77
CA ASP A 258 -2.53 27.80 3.00
C ASP A 258 -2.88 27.05 1.71
N SER A 259 -4.17 26.98 1.42
CA SER A 259 -4.71 26.30 0.24
C SER A 259 -4.23 26.93 -1.07
N ASP A 260 -3.88 28.22 -1.06
CA ASP A 260 -3.33 28.94 -2.22
C ASP A 260 -1.86 28.57 -2.50
N ARG A 261 -1.20 27.88 -1.55
CA ARG A 261 0.20 27.45 -1.60
C ARG A 261 1.17 28.60 -1.90
N ALA A 262 0.79 29.84 -1.58
CA ALA A 262 1.56 31.04 -1.88
C ALA A 262 2.64 31.33 -0.84
N THR A 263 2.49 30.82 0.39
CA THR A 263 3.41 31.03 1.52
C THR A 263 4.31 29.79 1.75
N SER A 264 5.57 30.03 2.14
CA SER A 264 6.50 28.92 2.43
C SER A 264 6.40 28.60 3.92
N ASN A 265 6.56 27.33 4.29
CA ASN A 265 6.56 26.92 5.69
C ASN A 265 7.78 26.02 5.96
N LEU A 266 8.69 26.50 6.81
CA LEU A 266 9.93 25.79 7.15
C LEU A 266 9.67 24.55 8.02
N THR A 267 8.76 24.64 8.98
CA THR A 267 8.35 23.51 9.85
C THR A 267 7.85 22.34 9.01
N MET A 268 7.02 22.66 8.02
CA MET A 268 6.42 21.68 7.12
C MET A 268 7.33 21.28 5.96
N LYS A 269 8.56 21.82 5.88
CA LYS A 269 9.46 21.66 4.73
C LYS A 269 8.74 21.91 3.41
N PHE A 270 7.91 22.96 3.42
CA PHE A 270 7.11 23.38 2.30
C PHE A 270 7.76 24.60 1.67
N ASP A 271 8.69 24.33 0.76
CA ASP A 271 9.39 25.34 -0.02
C ASP A 271 9.54 24.89 -1.48
N GLY A 272 9.67 25.87 -2.37
CA GLY A 272 9.80 25.61 -3.81
C GLY A 272 11.27 25.55 -4.19
N SER A 273 11.86 24.36 -4.28
CA SER A 273 13.16 24.19 -4.94
C SER A 273 13.10 24.48 -6.45
N LEU A 274 11.91 24.46 -7.04
CA LEU A 274 11.63 24.62 -8.47
C LEU A 274 11.27 26.06 -8.91
N GLN A 275 11.45 27.06 -8.05
CA GLN A 275 11.19 28.52 -8.28
C GLN A 275 9.80 28.95 -8.78
N LYS A 276 8.92 28.03 -9.24
CA LYS A 276 7.57 28.35 -9.77
C LYS A 276 6.40 27.80 -8.93
N PHE A 277 6.58 26.70 -8.21
CA PHE A 277 5.55 26.09 -7.36
C PHE A 277 6.18 25.62 -6.04
N LYS A 278 5.50 25.90 -4.92
CA LYS A 278 5.91 25.42 -3.59
C LYS A 278 5.40 24.00 -3.38
N SER A 279 6.21 23.09 -2.87
CA SER A 279 5.84 21.70 -2.63
C SER A 279 6.40 21.23 -1.31
N PHE A 280 5.86 20.14 -0.77
CA PHE A 280 6.50 19.46 0.34
C PHE A 280 7.82 18.83 -0.14
N ASP A 281 8.88 19.01 0.63
CA ASP A 281 10.07 18.17 0.54
C ASP A 281 9.64 16.72 0.82
N PRO A 282 9.90 15.75 -0.09
CA PRO A 282 9.59 14.34 0.14
C PRO A 282 10.13 13.81 1.47
N ALA A 283 11.21 14.38 2.00
CA ALA A 283 11.80 13.98 3.26
C ALA A 283 10.89 14.23 4.48
N LYS A 284 9.87 15.12 4.38
CA LYS A 284 8.89 15.37 5.45
C LYS A 284 7.98 14.17 5.71
N SER A 285 7.53 13.50 4.65
CA SER A 285 6.58 12.38 4.69
C SER A 285 7.26 11.01 4.53
N ARG A 286 8.55 10.97 4.16
CA ARG A 286 9.31 9.73 3.92
C ARG A 286 9.29 8.71 5.06
N ILE A 287 9.24 9.17 6.31
CA ILE A 287 9.14 8.28 7.47
C ILE A 287 7.84 7.45 7.45
N LEU A 288 6.73 8.03 6.99
CA LEU A 288 5.43 7.36 6.87
C LEU A 288 5.42 6.36 5.71
N GLU A 289 6.02 6.71 4.57
CA GLU A 289 6.22 5.78 3.46
C GLU A 289 6.99 4.53 3.90
N PHE A 290 8.06 4.72 4.70
CA PHE A 290 8.87 3.60 5.17
C PHE A 290 8.20 2.79 6.27
N ALA A 291 7.45 3.42 7.18
CA ALA A 291 6.61 2.73 8.15
C ALA A 291 5.59 1.85 7.42
N ALA A 292 4.87 2.42 6.44
CA ALA A 292 3.90 1.73 5.61
C ALA A 292 4.55 0.55 4.83
N LYS A 293 5.71 0.78 4.22
CA LYS A 293 6.48 -0.31 3.58
C LYS A 293 6.87 -1.40 4.59
N GLY A 294 7.23 -1.02 5.82
CA GLY A 294 7.55 -1.97 6.90
C GLY A 294 6.37 -2.85 7.27
N LEU A 295 5.17 -2.28 7.37
CA LEU A 295 3.92 -3.01 7.60
C LEU A 295 3.67 -4.03 6.47
N ALA A 296 3.79 -3.59 5.21
CA ALA A 296 3.64 -4.46 4.04
C ALA A 296 4.69 -5.58 3.99
N ASP A 297 5.97 -5.24 4.17
CA ASP A 297 7.07 -6.22 4.23
C ASP A 297 6.82 -7.25 5.35
N GLY A 298 6.30 -6.82 6.50
CA GLY A 298 6.07 -7.66 7.68
C GLY A 298 5.08 -8.80 7.46
N ILE A 299 4.03 -8.60 6.65
CA ILE A 299 3.04 -9.65 6.35
C ILE A 299 3.35 -10.36 5.03
N PHE A 300 3.74 -9.62 3.98
CA PHE A 300 3.91 -10.20 2.64
C PHE A 300 5.20 -11.01 2.49
N LEU A 301 6.24 -10.75 3.30
CA LEU A 301 7.49 -11.52 3.27
C LEU A 301 7.53 -12.64 4.32
N SER A 302 6.63 -12.63 5.32
CA SER A 302 6.64 -13.60 6.40
C SER A 302 5.66 -14.76 6.19
N THR A 303 4.70 -14.63 5.26
CA THR A 303 3.69 -15.64 4.97
C THR A 303 3.73 -16.10 3.52
N PRO A 304 3.41 -17.38 3.23
CA PRO A 304 3.18 -17.82 1.86
C PRO A 304 2.02 -17.05 1.22
N LEU A 305 2.25 -16.48 0.04
CA LEU A 305 1.26 -15.67 -0.68
C LEU A 305 0.45 -16.52 -1.66
N THR A 306 -0.83 -16.20 -1.77
CA THR A 306 -1.81 -16.85 -2.65
C THR A 306 -2.78 -15.81 -3.24
N LYS A 307 -3.55 -16.20 -4.24
CA LYS A 307 -4.60 -15.35 -4.81
C LYS A 307 -5.73 -15.00 -3.81
N ALA A 308 -5.85 -15.76 -2.72
CA ALA A 308 -6.91 -15.57 -1.73
C ALA A 308 -6.50 -14.62 -0.59
N ASN A 309 -5.26 -14.71 -0.10
CA ASN A 309 -4.82 -13.88 1.04
C ASN A 309 -4.29 -12.51 0.62
N VAL A 310 -3.69 -12.37 -0.58
CA VAL A 310 -3.18 -11.07 -1.07
C VAL A 310 -4.26 -9.97 -1.06
N PRO A 311 -5.50 -10.20 -1.53
CA PRO A 311 -6.58 -9.22 -1.39
C PRO A 311 -6.91 -8.88 0.06
N ASN A 312 -6.99 -9.87 0.96
CA ASN A 312 -7.31 -9.62 2.36
C ASN A 312 -6.23 -8.78 3.05
N TYR A 313 -4.96 -9.12 2.85
CA TYR A 313 -3.83 -8.37 3.40
C TYR A 313 -3.78 -6.94 2.86
N SER A 314 -4.05 -6.77 1.55
CA SER A 314 -4.11 -5.45 0.92
C SER A 314 -5.22 -4.59 1.52
N LYS A 315 -6.39 -5.19 1.78
CA LYS A 315 -7.49 -4.55 2.47
C LYS A 315 -7.11 -4.13 3.89
N GLN A 316 -6.64 -5.07 4.71
CA GLN A 316 -6.29 -4.81 6.12
C GLN A 316 -5.21 -3.74 6.26
N LEU A 317 -4.16 -3.76 5.43
CA LEU A 317 -3.11 -2.75 5.48
C LEU A 317 -3.56 -1.41 4.91
N GLY A 318 -4.17 -1.43 3.73
CA GLY A 318 -4.54 -0.24 2.97
C GLY A 318 -5.58 0.61 3.70
N GLU A 319 -6.68 -0.02 4.12
CA GLU A 319 -7.76 0.69 4.82
C GLU A 319 -7.26 1.25 6.16
N ASN A 320 -6.69 0.41 7.03
CA ASN A 320 -6.29 0.86 8.36
C ASN A 320 -5.17 1.92 8.36
N SER A 321 -4.23 1.86 7.42
CA SER A 321 -3.13 2.85 7.34
C SER A 321 -3.62 4.22 6.87
N ILE A 322 -4.52 4.26 5.90
CA ILE A 322 -5.07 5.52 5.38
C ILE A 322 -6.08 6.12 6.37
N ALA A 323 -6.92 5.29 6.98
CA ALA A 323 -7.86 5.71 8.02
C ALA A 323 -7.12 6.45 9.15
N ALA A 324 -6.05 5.83 9.68
CA ALA A 324 -5.21 6.40 10.73
C ALA A 324 -4.66 7.79 10.37
N ALA A 325 -4.23 7.98 9.13
CA ALA A 325 -3.68 9.26 8.69
C ALA A 325 -4.74 10.36 8.59
N ILE A 326 -5.88 10.07 7.97
CA ILE A 326 -6.95 11.04 7.77
C ILE A 326 -7.61 11.39 9.10
N GLU A 327 -7.87 10.40 9.96
CA GLU A 327 -8.41 10.61 11.32
C GLU A 327 -7.49 11.50 12.15
N PHE A 328 -6.19 11.19 12.18
CA PHE A 328 -5.23 11.96 12.96
C PHE A 328 -5.17 13.42 12.49
N LEU A 329 -5.02 13.64 11.18
CA LEU A 329 -4.88 14.99 10.63
C LEU A 329 -6.19 15.80 10.71
N SER A 330 -7.35 15.15 10.60
CA SER A 330 -8.64 15.80 10.79
C SER A 330 -8.92 16.19 12.25
N ALA A 331 -8.26 15.53 13.21
CA ALA A 331 -8.37 15.85 14.63
C ALA A 331 -7.45 17.00 15.07
N LEU A 332 -6.47 17.39 14.24
CA LEU A 332 -5.59 18.52 14.50
C LEU A 332 -6.31 19.85 14.25
N ASN A 333 -5.86 20.89 14.95
CA ASN A 333 -6.38 22.25 14.75
C ASN A 333 -5.97 22.80 13.37
N GLY A 334 -6.91 23.49 12.71
CA GLY A 334 -6.70 24.15 11.42
C GLY A 334 -6.91 23.24 10.21
N ASP A 335 -6.77 23.80 9.00
CA ASP A 335 -6.88 23.04 7.75
C ASP A 335 -5.56 22.31 7.44
N ASN A 336 -5.57 20.99 7.67
CA ASN A 336 -4.42 20.11 7.43
C ASN A 336 -4.56 19.32 6.11
N SER A 337 -5.48 19.72 5.21
CA SER A 337 -5.77 19.02 3.96
C SER A 337 -4.54 18.81 3.07
N GLN A 338 -3.72 19.85 2.89
CA GLN A 338 -2.51 19.77 2.04
C GLN A 338 -1.53 18.69 2.53
N PHE A 339 -1.34 18.59 3.84
CA PHE A 339 -0.48 17.55 4.40
C PHE A 339 -1.15 16.18 4.36
N ALA A 340 -2.48 16.11 4.52
CA ALA A 340 -3.22 14.87 4.35
C ALA A 340 -3.07 14.28 2.95
N PHE A 341 -3.04 15.11 1.90
CA PHE A 341 -2.76 14.68 0.53
C PHE A 341 -1.36 14.09 0.39
N GLU A 342 -0.33 14.78 0.89
CA GLU A 342 1.06 14.31 0.81
C GLU A 342 1.31 13.04 1.64
N VAL A 343 0.70 12.93 2.82
CA VAL A 343 0.77 11.74 3.67
C VAL A 343 0.06 10.56 3.00
N SER A 344 -1.14 10.75 2.46
CA SER A 344 -1.90 9.70 1.76
C SER A 344 -1.12 9.16 0.55
N LYS A 345 -0.49 10.05 -0.21
CA LYS A 345 0.44 9.70 -1.29
C LYS A 345 1.62 8.86 -0.81
N SER A 346 2.27 9.29 0.29
CA SER A 346 3.45 8.62 0.83
C SER A 346 3.15 7.23 1.38
N ILE A 347 2.05 7.09 2.13
CA ILE A 347 1.58 5.79 2.65
C ILE A 347 1.22 4.85 1.50
N SER A 348 0.45 5.34 0.52
CA SER A 348 0.05 4.56 -0.66
C SER A 348 1.26 4.04 -1.43
N SER A 349 2.30 4.87 -1.58
CA SER A 349 3.57 4.48 -2.21
C SER A 349 4.30 3.39 -1.43
N GLY A 350 4.43 3.55 -0.11
CA GLY A 350 5.12 2.58 0.75
C GLY A 350 4.44 1.21 0.76
N LEU A 351 3.11 1.19 0.89
CA LEU A 351 2.32 -0.04 0.87
C LEU A 351 2.42 -0.77 -0.47
N SER A 352 2.18 -0.06 -1.58
CA SER A 352 2.26 -0.65 -2.93
C SER A 352 3.69 -1.12 -3.26
N LEU A 353 4.71 -0.40 -2.81
CA LEU A 353 6.10 -0.82 -2.95
C LEU A 353 6.37 -2.14 -2.21
N GLY A 354 5.99 -2.23 -0.92
CA GLY A 354 6.22 -3.42 -0.12
C GLY A 354 5.46 -4.65 -0.62
N SER A 355 4.17 -4.50 -0.94
CA SER A 355 3.32 -5.62 -1.38
C SER A 355 3.76 -6.17 -2.74
N VAL A 356 3.96 -5.29 -3.72
CA VAL A 356 4.40 -5.70 -5.06
C VAL A 356 5.79 -6.30 -5.00
N TYR A 357 6.72 -5.68 -4.28
CA TYR A 357 8.08 -6.20 -4.13
C TYR A 357 8.08 -7.64 -3.62
N ALA A 358 7.37 -7.90 -2.53
CA ALA A 358 7.29 -9.23 -1.94
C ALA A 358 6.71 -10.28 -2.91
N THR A 359 5.66 -9.92 -3.66
CA THR A 359 5.08 -10.83 -4.67
C THR A 359 5.97 -11.07 -5.90
N THR A 360 7.03 -10.27 -6.12
CA THR A 360 8.01 -10.51 -7.19
C THR A 360 9.19 -11.38 -6.77
N THR A 361 9.32 -11.69 -5.47
CA THR A 361 10.49 -12.41 -4.93
C THR A 361 10.56 -13.90 -5.32
N GLN A 362 9.43 -14.51 -5.69
CA GLN A 362 9.37 -15.93 -6.04
C GLN A 362 8.85 -16.15 -7.47
N PRO A 363 9.48 -17.04 -8.27
CA PRO A 363 9.00 -17.35 -9.62
C PRO A 363 7.56 -17.87 -9.66
N GLY A 364 7.13 -18.65 -8.66
CA GLY A 364 5.76 -19.15 -8.56
C GLY A 364 4.73 -18.02 -8.47
N TYR A 365 5.02 -16.97 -7.69
CA TYR A 365 4.14 -15.81 -7.54
C TYR A 365 3.99 -15.00 -8.83
N ILE A 366 5.06 -14.92 -9.62
CA ILE A 366 5.04 -14.27 -10.94
C ILE A 366 4.15 -15.06 -11.92
N VAL A 367 4.29 -16.39 -11.95
CA VAL A 367 3.44 -17.26 -12.78
C VAL A 367 1.96 -17.13 -12.38
N ASP A 368 1.68 -17.03 -11.08
CA ASP A 368 0.34 -16.82 -10.55
C ASP A 368 -0.17 -15.37 -10.70
N ASN A 369 0.63 -14.47 -11.27
CA ASN A 369 0.28 -13.06 -11.48
C ASN A 369 -0.02 -12.31 -10.17
N LEU A 370 0.54 -12.75 -9.04
CA LEU A 370 0.36 -12.10 -7.73
C LEU A 370 0.84 -10.65 -7.69
N PRO A 371 1.92 -10.22 -8.39
CA PRO A 371 2.32 -8.81 -8.43
C PRO A 371 1.26 -7.86 -8.95
N ALA A 372 0.55 -8.25 -10.02
CA ALA A 372 -0.55 -7.45 -10.54
C ALA A 372 -1.73 -7.43 -9.56
N ILE A 373 -2.06 -8.57 -8.95
CA ILE A 373 -3.15 -8.65 -7.95
C ILE A 373 -2.84 -7.77 -6.73
N ALA A 374 -1.62 -7.82 -6.20
CA ALA A 374 -1.20 -6.97 -5.09
C ALA A 374 -1.20 -5.48 -5.45
N ALA A 375 -0.80 -5.12 -6.67
CA ALA A 375 -0.86 -3.74 -7.15
C ALA A 375 -2.30 -3.23 -7.25
N GLU A 376 -3.21 -4.03 -7.81
CA GLU A 376 -4.63 -3.68 -7.98
C GLU A 376 -5.35 -3.58 -6.63
N GLU A 377 -5.25 -4.61 -5.79
CA GLU A 377 -5.99 -4.67 -4.52
C GLU A 377 -5.46 -3.65 -3.50
N MET A 378 -4.15 -3.41 -3.46
CA MET A 378 -3.59 -2.38 -2.57
C MET A 378 -4.02 -0.98 -3.01
N ALA A 379 -3.94 -0.68 -4.32
CA ALA A 379 -4.37 0.60 -4.87
C ALA A 379 -5.87 0.84 -4.65
N LYS A 380 -6.68 -0.22 -4.76
CA LYS A 380 -8.11 -0.19 -4.45
C LYS A 380 -8.40 0.09 -2.99
N ALA A 381 -7.73 -0.61 -2.07
CA ALA A 381 -7.93 -0.44 -0.63
C ALA A 381 -7.59 0.98 -0.18
N VAL A 382 -6.42 1.52 -0.55
CA VAL A 382 -6.01 2.86 -0.12
C VAL A 382 -6.88 3.97 -0.71
N SER A 383 -7.27 3.84 -1.97
CA SER A 383 -8.07 4.86 -2.65
C SER A 383 -9.53 4.87 -2.21
N SER A 384 -10.13 3.69 -2.03
CA SER A 384 -11.47 3.55 -1.45
C SER A 384 -11.51 4.15 -0.06
N GLU A 385 -10.54 3.80 0.79
CA GLU A 385 -10.53 4.28 2.16
C GLU A 385 -10.30 5.78 2.29
N ALA A 386 -9.42 6.36 1.46
CA ALA A 386 -9.16 7.79 1.53
C ALA A 386 -10.42 8.62 1.31
N ILE A 387 -11.24 8.23 0.33
CA ILE A 387 -12.53 8.85 0.04
C ILE A 387 -13.54 8.54 1.15
N ARG A 388 -13.68 7.26 1.51
CA ARG A 388 -14.62 6.80 2.54
C ARG A 388 -14.42 7.54 3.85
N GLN A 389 -13.19 7.60 4.34
CA GLN A 389 -12.87 8.20 5.63
C GLN A 389 -13.05 9.72 5.61
N SER A 390 -12.71 10.38 4.50
CA SER A 390 -12.94 11.83 4.34
C SER A 390 -14.43 12.17 4.40
N LEU A 391 -15.27 11.36 3.75
CA LEU A 391 -16.73 11.51 3.78
C LEU A 391 -17.31 11.21 5.16
N VAL A 392 -16.82 10.16 5.82
CA VAL A 392 -17.21 9.77 7.18
C VAL A 392 -16.95 10.89 8.19
N LEU A 393 -15.79 11.54 8.09
CA LEU A 393 -15.40 12.61 9.01
C LEU A 393 -16.04 13.95 8.67
N GLY A 394 -16.54 14.14 7.44
CA GLY A 394 -17.07 15.43 6.99
C GLY A 394 -16.04 16.56 7.05
N ASN A 395 -14.75 16.22 6.86
CA ASN A 395 -13.63 17.14 7.08
C ASN A 395 -13.47 18.22 5.99
N GLY A 396 -14.28 18.17 4.92
CA GLY A 396 -14.25 19.13 3.81
C GLY A 396 -13.03 19.02 2.90
N TYR A 397 -12.23 17.95 3.01
CA TYR A 397 -11.08 17.76 2.12
C TYR A 397 -11.53 17.51 0.67
N SER A 398 -10.75 18.03 -0.28
CA SER A 398 -11.00 17.80 -1.70
C SER A 398 -10.84 16.32 -2.05
N LEU A 399 -11.97 15.67 -2.36
CA LEU A 399 -12.01 14.26 -2.75
C LEU A 399 -11.22 13.99 -4.03
N SER A 400 -11.24 14.92 -4.99
CA SER A 400 -10.46 14.80 -6.23
C SER A 400 -8.96 14.79 -5.94
N ARG A 401 -8.46 15.66 -5.05
CA ARG A 401 -7.05 15.70 -4.65
C ARG A 401 -6.63 14.49 -3.81
N LEU A 402 -7.53 13.96 -2.96
CA LEU A 402 -7.28 12.69 -2.27
C LEU A 402 -7.11 11.54 -3.27
N ALA A 403 -8.05 11.39 -4.19
CA ALA A 403 -8.02 10.37 -5.23
C ALA A 403 -6.74 10.47 -6.09
N GLU A 404 -6.37 11.69 -6.50
CA GLU A 404 -5.13 11.96 -7.23
C GLU A 404 -3.90 11.54 -6.43
N SER A 405 -3.85 11.90 -5.15
CA SER A 405 -2.69 11.65 -4.27
C SER A 405 -2.49 10.16 -4.01
N THR A 406 -3.55 9.41 -3.67
CA THR A 406 -3.46 7.96 -3.44
C THR A 406 -3.12 7.22 -4.73
N ALA A 407 -3.75 7.59 -5.86
CA ALA A 407 -3.49 6.98 -7.15
C ALA A 407 -2.03 7.21 -7.60
N PHE A 408 -1.52 8.43 -7.44
CA PHE A 408 -0.13 8.77 -7.72
C PHE A 408 0.84 7.94 -6.86
N GLY A 409 0.60 7.89 -5.55
CA GLY A 409 1.40 7.12 -4.60
C GLY A 409 1.47 5.64 -4.97
N SER A 410 0.31 4.99 -5.16
CA SER A 410 0.22 3.58 -5.52
C SER A 410 0.89 3.25 -6.85
N SER A 411 0.70 4.10 -7.87
CA SER A 411 1.38 3.92 -9.17
C SER A 411 2.90 4.03 -9.03
N MET A 412 3.42 5.03 -8.31
CA MET A 412 4.87 5.14 -8.07
C MET A 412 5.43 3.94 -7.31
N GLY A 413 4.76 3.51 -6.23
CA GLY A 413 5.19 2.39 -5.41
C GLY A 413 5.24 1.08 -6.19
N ALA A 414 4.20 0.80 -6.97
CA ALA A 414 4.13 -0.40 -7.83
C ALA A 414 5.22 -0.40 -8.91
N GLN A 415 5.47 0.74 -9.57
CA GLN A 415 6.53 0.85 -10.57
C GLN A 415 7.92 0.69 -9.93
N LEU A 416 8.16 1.33 -8.79
CA LEU A 416 9.45 1.24 -8.08
C LEU A 416 9.77 -0.19 -7.63
N ALA A 417 8.77 -0.95 -7.19
CA ALA A 417 8.95 -2.35 -6.79
C ALA A 417 9.55 -3.22 -7.89
N SER A 418 9.17 -2.98 -9.15
CA SER A 418 9.65 -3.78 -10.29
C SER A 418 11.12 -3.53 -10.65
N VAL A 419 11.70 -2.44 -10.16
CA VAL A 419 13.04 -1.98 -10.52
C VAL A 419 14.02 -1.97 -9.36
N ASN A 420 13.52 -2.08 -8.13
CA ASN A 420 14.26 -1.78 -6.91
C ASN A 420 15.58 -2.56 -6.76
N ASP A 421 15.60 -3.84 -7.14
CA ASP A 421 16.78 -4.70 -6.94
C ASP A 421 17.83 -4.57 -8.06
N LYS A 422 17.46 -4.03 -9.22
CA LYS A 422 18.30 -4.01 -10.43
C LYS A 422 18.39 -2.64 -11.09
N ALA A 423 17.98 -1.58 -10.41
CA ALA A 423 17.99 -0.21 -10.97
C ALA A 423 19.40 0.27 -11.40
N TRP A 424 20.46 -0.41 -10.93
CA TRP A 424 21.86 -0.12 -11.24
C TRP A 424 22.45 -1.08 -12.29
N ASP A 425 21.80 -2.22 -12.52
CA ASP A 425 22.23 -3.25 -13.45
C ASP A 425 21.50 -3.01 -14.78
N TYR A 426 22.08 -2.16 -15.63
CA TYR A 426 21.56 -1.81 -16.97
C TYR A 426 21.66 -2.97 -17.98
N GLU A 427 21.26 -4.19 -17.60
CA GLU A 427 21.19 -5.35 -18.49
C GLU A 427 19.79 -5.49 -19.14
N GLU A 428 19.70 -6.18 -20.28
CA GLU A 428 18.42 -6.55 -20.88
C GLU A 428 17.62 -7.44 -19.90
N ASN A 429 16.35 -7.10 -19.63
CA ASN A 429 15.45 -7.74 -18.64
C ASN A 429 15.72 -7.42 -17.14
N TRP A 430 15.99 -6.15 -16.84
CA TRP A 430 16.14 -5.63 -15.47
C TRP A 430 14.82 -5.56 -14.67
N GLU A 431 13.65 -5.53 -15.31
CA GLU A 431 12.35 -5.52 -14.62
C GLU A 431 12.04 -6.88 -13.99
N SER A 432 11.73 -6.93 -12.69
CA SER A 432 11.35 -8.18 -11.99
C SER A 432 9.98 -8.70 -12.42
N PHE A 433 9.12 -7.82 -12.91
CA PHE A 433 7.80 -8.11 -13.44
C PHE A 433 7.39 -7.02 -14.44
N SER A 434 6.48 -7.35 -15.37
CA SER A 434 6.05 -6.46 -16.45
C SER A 434 5.50 -5.12 -15.91
N ARG A 435 6.23 -4.02 -16.14
CA ARG A 435 5.82 -2.67 -15.69
C ARG A 435 4.50 -2.18 -16.27
N GLN A 436 4.22 -2.52 -17.54
CA GLN A 436 2.94 -2.20 -18.16
C GLN A 436 1.75 -2.91 -17.46
N ARG A 437 1.94 -4.15 -16.97
CA ARG A 437 0.88 -4.86 -16.22
C ARG A 437 0.66 -4.23 -14.84
N LEU A 438 1.72 -3.81 -14.15
CA LEU A 438 1.61 -3.09 -12.88
C LEU A 438 0.96 -1.72 -13.05
N ALA A 439 1.26 -1.02 -14.14
CA ALA A 439 0.62 0.23 -14.50
C ALA A 439 -0.89 0.02 -14.70
N GLN A 440 -1.30 -0.99 -15.47
CA GLN A 440 -2.72 -1.31 -15.65
C GLN A 440 -3.40 -1.68 -14.33
N ALA A 441 -2.78 -2.55 -13.53
CA ALA A 441 -3.35 -3.06 -12.29
C ALA A 441 -3.54 -1.94 -11.24
N SER A 442 -2.50 -1.17 -10.95
CA SER A 442 -2.56 -0.05 -9.99
C SER A 442 -3.58 1.02 -10.41
N SER A 443 -3.67 1.33 -11.71
CA SER A 443 -4.63 2.29 -12.25
C SER A 443 -6.08 1.78 -12.19
N THR A 444 -6.28 0.48 -12.42
CA THR A 444 -7.59 -0.19 -12.28
C THR A 444 -8.08 -0.10 -10.84
N GLY A 445 -7.24 -0.53 -9.89
CA GLY A 445 -7.57 -0.50 -8.47
C GLY A 445 -7.86 0.90 -7.96
N SER A 446 -7.01 1.88 -8.30
CA SER A 446 -7.17 3.28 -7.86
C SER A 446 -8.50 3.89 -8.33
N SER A 447 -8.86 3.68 -9.59
CA SER A 447 -10.08 4.27 -10.16
C SER A 447 -11.33 3.56 -9.67
N GLN A 448 -11.29 2.24 -9.56
CA GLN A 448 -12.41 1.46 -9.02
C GLN A 448 -12.66 1.79 -7.55
N GLY A 449 -11.62 1.79 -6.71
CA GLY A 449 -11.74 2.05 -5.28
C GLY A 449 -12.26 3.46 -4.97
N SER A 450 -11.65 4.48 -5.60
CA SER A 450 -12.07 5.89 -5.40
C SER A 450 -13.54 6.09 -5.80
N LEU A 451 -13.95 5.56 -6.95
CA LEU A 451 -15.31 5.76 -7.46
C LEU A 451 -16.34 4.99 -6.66
N ASP A 452 -16.07 3.73 -6.32
CA ASP A 452 -16.95 2.94 -5.48
C ASP A 452 -17.25 3.66 -4.17
N ALA A 453 -16.22 4.15 -3.48
CA ALA A 453 -16.36 4.85 -2.20
C ALA A 453 -17.03 6.24 -2.32
N SER A 454 -16.85 6.95 -3.44
CA SER A 454 -17.45 8.27 -3.65
C SER A 454 -18.99 8.23 -3.84
N ILE A 455 -19.51 7.08 -4.25
CA ILE A 455 -20.95 6.87 -4.50
C ILE A 455 -21.64 6.31 -3.26
N GLY A 456 -20.99 5.39 -2.55
CA GLY A 456 -21.60 4.67 -1.45
C GLY A 456 -20.70 3.60 -0.84
N TYR A 457 -20.97 3.19 0.38
CA TYR A 457 -20.31 2.03 0.97
C TYR A 457 -21.23 1.29 1.94
N THR A 458 -20.80 0.10 2.34
CA THR A 458 -21.49 -0.75 3.29
C THR A 458 -21.15 -0.32 4.72
N ALA A 459 -22.17 0.09 5.49
CA ALA A 459 -22.05 0.70 6.81
C ALA A 459 -21.28 -0.18 7.80
N THR A 460 -20.40 0.46 8.56
CA THR A 460 -19.68 -0.14 9.68
C THR A 460 -20.39 0.15 11.01
N GLN A 461 -19.94 -0.47 12.10
CA GLN A 461 -20.43 -0.15 13.44
C GLN A 461 -20.28 1.36 13.77
N ALA A 462 -19.18 1.98 13.33
CA ALA A 462 -18.95 3.40 13.54
C ALA A 462 -19.97 4.29 12.81
N ASP A 463 -20.58 3.81 11.74
CA ASP A 463 -21.60 4.55 10.98
C ASP A 463 -22.98 4.46 11.64
N VAL A 464 -23.28 3.34 12.27
CA VAL A 464 -24.45 3.19 13.14
C VAL A 464 -24.30 4.12 14.36
N ASP A 465 -23.14 4.10 15.00
CA ASP A 465 -22.86 4.92 16.19
C ASP A 465 -22.92 6.43 15.86
N ALA A 466 -22.52 6.81 14.66
CA ALA A 466 -22.60 8.19 14.17
C ALA A 466 -23.98 8.57 13.60
N GLY A 467 -24.96 7.66 13.58
CA GLY A 467 -26.31 7.90 13.08
C GLY A 467 -26.43 8.04 11.55
N ARG A 468 -25.41 7.60 10.80
CA ARG A 468 -25.40 7.60 9.32
C ARG A 468 -26.11 6.39 8.71
N ALA A 469 -26.17 5.30 9.47
CA ALA A 469 -26.88 4.08 9.11
C ALA A 469 -27.74 3.61 10.29
N THR A 470 -28.78 2.83 9.99
CA THR A 470 -29.63 2.21 11.00
C THR A 470 -29.13 0.83 11.42
N ALA A 471 -28.34 0.18 10.57
CA ALA A 471 -27.72 -1.12 10.84
C ALA A 471 -26.33 -1.24 10.18
N VAL A 472 -25.49 -2.11 10.76
CA VAL A 472 -24.25 -2.57 10.11
C VAL A 472 -24.63 -3.30 8.83
N ASP A 473 -23.78 -3.19 7.82
CA ASP A 473 -23.97 -3.74 6.48
C ASP A 473 -25.06 -3.07 5.62
N GLU A 474 -25.69 -2.00 6.11
CA GLU A 474 -26.59 -1.15 5.30
C GLU A 474 -25.80 -0.39 4.24
N PHE A 475 -26.31 -0.31 3.00
CA PHE A 475 -25.65 0.50 1.98
C PHE A 475 -25.95 1.99 2.20
N VAL A 476 -24.93 2.76 2.56
CA VAL A 476 -24.98 4.21 2.70
C VAL A 476 -24.62 4.83 1.36
N MET A 477 -25.57 5.56 0.76
CA MET A 477 -25.36 6.28 -0.49
C MET A 477 -24.93 7.71 -0.20
N PHE A 478 -23.80 8.12 -0.77
CA PHE A 478 -23.26 9.47 -0.64
C PHE A 478 -23.70 10.38 -1.78
N ILE A 479 -24.11 9.85 -2.93
CA ILE A 479 -24.56 10.71 -4.03
C ILE A 479 -25.99 11.23 -3.83
N GLU A 480 -26.22 12.48 -4.24
CA GLU A 480 -27.55 13.06 -4.34
C GLU A 480 -28.39 12.40 -5.46
N ASN A 481 -29.50 11.76 -5.09
CA ASN A 481 -30.51 11.24 -6.02
C ASN A 481 -31.78 12.12 -5.96
N ASP A 482 -31.86 13.19 -6.77
CA ASP A 482 -33.06 13.94 -7.22
C ASP A 482 -34.00 14.58 -6.13
N PRO A 483 -34.89 15.54 -6.44
CA PRO A 483 -34.96 16.90 -5.87
C PRO A 483 -36.06 17.10 -4.82
N ASP A 484 -36.65 16.02 -4.29
CA ASP A 484 -37.72 16.07 -3.28
C ASP A 484 -37.23 15.68 -1.87
N VAL A 485 -35.92 15.46 -1.72
CA VAL A 485 -35.28 15.05 -0.47
C VAL A 485 -34.58 16.25 0.15
N ALA A 486 -34.92 16.57 1.41
CA ALA A 486 -34.22 17.60 2.16
C ALA A 486 -32.73 17.24 2.30
N ASP A 487 -31.87 18.18 1.93
CA ASP A 487 -30.42 18.07 2.03
C ASP A 487 -29.97 17.65 3.43
N THR A 488 -29.06 16.67 3.47
CA THR A 488 -28.26 16.39 4.66
C THR A 488 -26.80 16.70 4.35
N ILE A 489 -26.12 17.35 5.30
CA ILE A 489 -24.73 17.84 5.30
C ILE A 489 -23.59 16.87 4.92
N PHE A 490 -23.89 15.62 4.50
CA PHE A 490 -22.90 14.56 4.30
C PHE A 490 -22.87 13.93 2.90
N LYS A 491 -23.59 14.48 1.91
CA LYS A 491 -23.67 13.91 0.56
C LYS A 491 -22.68 14.55 -0.42
N THR A 492 -22.10 13.73 -1.28
CA THR A 492 -21.35 14.16 -2.47
C THR A 492 -22.31 14.57 -3.57
N ASN A 493 -21.98 15.65 -4.27
CA ASN A 493 -22.69 15.99 -5.50
C ASN A 493 -22.09 15.25 -6.70
N ARG A 494 -22.84 15.18 -7.80
CA ARG A 494 -22.40 14.53 -9.04
C ARG A 494 -21.07 15.08 -9.56
N GLN A 495 -20.83 16.39 -9.41
CA GLN A 495 -19.60 17.05 -9.85
C GLN A 495 -18.37 16.63 -9.03
N GLU A 496 -18.53 16.39 -7.72
CA GLU A 496 -17.47 15.88 -6.86
C GLU A 496 -17.08 14.46 -7.26
N VAL A 497 -18.05 13.60 -7.60
CA VAL A 497 -17.78 12.24 -8.10
C VAL A 497 -17.05 12.29 -9.45
N LEU A 498 -17.44 13.19 -10.36
CA LEU A 498 -16.68 13.43 -11.60
C LEU A 498 -15.26 13.97 -11.30
N GLY A 499 -15.11 14.79 -10.26
CA GLY A 499 -13.82 15.24 -9.75
C GLY A 499 -12.97 14.09 -9.23
N VAL A 500 -13.56 13.12 -8.52
CA VAL A 500 -12.89 11.90 -8.06
C VAL A 500 -12.43 11.04 -9.24
N ALA A 501 -13.28 10.83 -10.26
CA ALA A 501 -12.91 10.14 -11.50
C ALA A 501 -11.69 10.79 -12.16
N ASN A 502 -11.74 12.12 -12.34
CA ASN A 502 -10.67 12.88 -12.95
C ASN A 502 -9.38 12.81 -12.12
N GLY A 503 -9.49 13.00 -10.80
CA GLY A 503 -8.38 12.94 -9.85
C GLY A 503 -7.69 11.58 -9.84
N SER A 504 -8.44 10.48 -9.69
CA SER A 504 -7.86 9.11 -9.68
C SER A 504 -7.16 8.80 -11.00
N ALA A 505 -7.77 9.18 -12.13
CA ALA A 505 -7.20 9.00 -13.46
C ALA A 505 -5.90 9.80 -13.65
N SER A 506 -5.94 11.08 -13.31
CA SER A 506 -4.79 11.98 -13.41
C SER A 506 -3.65 11.49 -12.51
N GLY A 507 -3.92 11.19 -11.24
CA GLY A 507 -2.93 10.70 -10.29
C GLY A 507 -2.20 9.45 -10.77
N SER A 508 -2.94 8.45 -11.26
CA SER A 508 -2.35 7.23 -11.82
C SER A 508 -1.44 7.51 -13.01
N LEU A 509 -1.88 8.35 -13.95
CA LEU A 509 -1.08 8.66 -15.15
C LEU A 509 0.10 9.58 -14.83
N LEU A 510 -0.03 10.51 -13.87
CA LEU A 510 1.07 11.31 -13.36
C LEU A 510 2.17 10.40 -12.78
N GLY A 511 1.80 9.44 -11.93
CA GLY A 511 2.77 8.54 -11.27
C GLY A 511 3.43 7.57 -12.25
N ASN A 512 2.63 6.86 -13.06
CA ASN A 512 3.15 5.88 -14.01
C ASN A 512 3.99 6.54 -15.12
N THR A 513 3.56 7.68 -15.66
CA THR A 513 4.26 8.36 -16.76
C THR A 513 5.57 8.99 -16.29
N ALA A 514 5.58 9.65 -15.12
CA ALA A 514 6.82 10.21 -14.56
C ALA A 514 7.88 9.11 -14.38
N PHE A 515 7.50 7.98 -13.77
CA PHE A 515 8.42 6.87 -13.54
C PHE A 515 8.88 6.22 -14.85
N ALA A 516 8.03 6.17 -15.88
CA ALA A 516 8.39 5.70 -17.21
C ALA A 516 9.41 6.62 -17.91
N ILE A 517 9.36 7.93 -17.68
CA ILE A 517 10.35 8.88 -18.20
C ILE A 517 11.70 8.72 -17.50
N TYR A 518 11.70 8.55 -16.18
CA TYR A 518 12.94 8.33 -15.41
C TYR A 518 13.62 6.99 -15.73
N TYR A 519 12.84 5.95 -16.05
CA TYR A 519 13.33 4.63 -16.40
C TYR A 519 12.84 4.22 -17.81
N PRO A 520 13.56 4.62 -18.87
CA PRO A 520 13.01 4.88 -20.20
C PRO A 520 12.72 3.66 -21.09
N THR A 521 12.58 2.45 -20.53
CA THR A 521 12.46 1.25 -21.37
C THR A 521 11.17 1.15 -22.16
N LEU A 522 10.03 1.65 -21.66
CA LEU A 522 8.71 1.41 -22.27
C LEU A 522 7.69 2.55 -21.98
N LEU A 523 7.94 3.79 -22.43
CA LEU A 523 7.05 4.94 -22.15
C LEU A 523 5.62 4.76 -22.69
N GLN A 524 5.46 4.60 -24.00
CA GLN A 524 4.14 4.53 -24.66
C GLN A 524 3.30 3.34 -24.18
N PRO A 525 3.86 2.11 -24.03
CA PRO A 525 3.12 1.00 -23.45
C PRO A 525 2.63 1.28 -22.03
N ILE A 526 3.45 1.88 -21.16
CA ILE A 526 3.03 2.21 -19.78
C ILE A 526 1.86 3.20 -19.79
N ILE A 527 1.92 4.26 -20.60
CA ILE A 527 0.82 5.24 -20.74
C ILE A 527 -0.46 4.54 -21.22
N ASN A 528 -0.36 3.71 -22.25
CA ASN A 528 -1.50 3.00 -22.82
C ASN A 528 -2.15 2.05 -21.79
N TYR A 529 -1.37 1.16 -21.18
CA TYR A 529 -1.89 0.18 -20.21
C TYR A 529 -2.42 0.83 -18.92
N SER A 530 -1.76 1.88 -18.44
CA SER A 530 -2.27 2.69 -17.32
C SER A 530 -3.65 3.27 -17.64
N SER A 531 -3.78 3.87 -18.83
CA SER A 531 -5.04 4.47 -19.28
C SER A 531 -6.15 3.44 -19.48
N GLN A 532 -5.83 2.25 -20.01
CA GLN A 532 -6.77 1.12 -20.05
C GLN A 532 -7.25 0.74 -18.65
N GLY A 533 -6.33 0.67 -17.69
CA GLY A 533 -6.63 0.32 -16.30
C GLY A 533 -7.59 1.31 -15.65
N THR A 534 -7.26 2.60 -15.71
CA THR A 534 -8.10 3.67 -15.17
C THR A 534 -9.53 3.64 -15.72
N ASN A 535 -9.68 3.62 -17.04
CA ASN A 535 -11.00 3.70 -17.68
C ASN A 535 -11.81 2.42 -17.48
N LYS A 536 -11.15 1.25 -17.53
CA LYS A 536 -11.80 -0.02 -17.24
C LYS A 536 -12.24 -0.10 -15.78
N GLY A 537 -11.34 0.23 -14.85
CA GLY A 537 -11.61 0.16 -13.40
C GLY A 537 -12.73 1.10 -12.98
N GLY A 538 -12.76 2.31 -13.53
CA GLY A 538 -13.82 3.27 -13.19
C GLY A 538 -15.19 2.92 -13.75
N ILE A 539 -15.29 2.37 -14.97
CA ILE A 539 -16.58 1.90 -15.50
C ILE A 539 -17.07 0.64 -14.79
N LEU A 540 -16.15 -0.19 -14.28
CA LEU A 540 -16.48 -1.38 -13.48
C LEU A 540 -16.65 -1.08 -11.97
N ALA A 541 -16.78 0.19 -11.58
CA ALA A 541 -17.18 0.57 -10.24
C ALA A 541 -18.57 -0.03 -9.95
N LYS A 542 -18.64 -0.90 -8.94
CA LYS A 542 -19.84 -1.66 -8.57
C LYS A 542 -21.00 -0.74 -8.21
N ASN A 543 -20.72 0.35 -7.50
CA ASN A 543 -21.75 1.25 -6.99
C ASN A 543 -22.30 2.19 -8.06
N LEU A 544 -21.66 2.28 -9.23
CA LEU A 544 -22.10 3.16 -10.33
C LEU A 544 -23.50 2.80 -10.83
N SER A 545 -23.78 1.50 -10.96
CA SER A 545 -25.11 0.97 -11.33
C SER A 545 -26.24 1.30 -10.36
N LYS A 546 -25.91 1.80 -9.16
CA LYS A 546 -26.90 2.18 -8.13
C LYS A 546 -27.29 3.65 -8.19
N VAL A 547 -26.68 4.43 -9.07
CA VAL A 547 -26.98 5.86 -9.25
C VAL A 547 -28.10 6.00 -10.27
N ASP A 548 -29.23 6.54 -9.83
CA ASP A 548 -30.36 6.78 -10.73
C ASP A 548 -30.06 7.95 -11.67
N LYS A 549 -30.65 7.89 -12.87
CA LYS A 549 -30.58 8.98 -13.83
C LYS A 549 -31.45 10.15 -13.36
N PRO A 550 -30.90 11.37 -13.21
CA PRO A 550 -31.71 12.53 -12.85
C PRO A 550 -32.79 12.80 -13.90
N LYS A 551 -33.98 13.23 -13.48
CA LYS A 551 -35.06 13.58 -14.42
C LYS A 551 -34.61 14.69 -15.38
N GLY A 552 -34.75 14.43 -16.68
CA GLY A 552 -34.46 15.41 -17.74
C GLY A 552 -33.03 15.37 -18.30
N VAL A 553 -32.11 14.58 -17.73
CA VAL A 553 -30.78 14.37 -18.28
C VAL A 553 -30.82 13.27 -19.34
N THR A 554 -30.23 13.51 -20.51
CA THR A 554 -30.21 12.54 -21.62
C THR A 554 -29.02 11.58 -21.54
N GLU A 555 -27.92 11.99 -20.92
CA GLU A 555 -26.69 11.20 -20.75
C GLU A 555 -26.76 10.28 -19.51
N GLN A 556 -26.26 9.04 -19.61
CA GLN A 556 -26.07 8.15 -18.46
C GLN A 556 -24.83 8.56 -17.67
N PHE A 557 -24.80 8.27 -16.37
CA PHE A 557 -23.72 8.72 -15.50
C PHE A 557 -22.38 8.06 -15.84
N GLU A 558 -22.43 6.80 -16.25
CA GLU A 558 -21.30 6.01 -16.76
C GLU A 558 -20.56 6.73 -17.89
N ILE A 559 -21.30 7.45 -18.74
CA ILE A 559 -20.73 8.18 -19.89
C ILE A 559 -20.01 9.44 -19.41
N GLU A 560 -20.59 10.17 -18.45
CA GLU A 560 -19.92 11.33 -17.83
C GLU A 560 -18.66 10.92 -17.07
N ILE A 561 -18.72 9.78 -16.36
CA ILE A 561 -17.56 9.19 -15.67
C ILE A 561 -16.49 8.78 -16.69
N ALA A 562 -16.87 8.11 -17.78
CA ALA A 562 -15.92 7.78 -18.85
C ALA A 562 -15.25 9.04 -19.44
N ARG A 563 -16.01 10.13 -19.66
CA ARG A 563 -15.46 11.42 -20.10
C ARG A 563 -14.46 11.98 -19.07
N ALA A 564 -14.82 11.98 -17.78
CA ALA A 564 -13.97 12.51 -16.70
C ALA A 564 -12.69 11.69 -16.50
N LEU A 565 -12.76 10.35 -16.58
CA LEU A 565 -11.61 9.46 -16.53
C LEU A 565 -10.66 9.70 -17.71
N ALA A 566 -11.19 9.81 -18.93
CA ALA A 566 -10.39 10.11 -20.12
C ALA A 566 -9.74 11.49 -20.05
N HIS A 567 -10.45 12.48 -19.51
CA HIS A 567 -9.90 13.82 -19.25
C HIS A 567 -8.70 13.74 -18.30
N GLY A 568 -8.89 13.17 -17.09
CA GLY A 568 -7.83 13.06 -16.10
C GLY A 568 -6.63 12.26 -16.59
N ALA A 569 -6.86 11.13 -17.24
CA ALA A 569 -5.78 10.29 -17.78
C ALA A 569 -4.94 11.04 -18.84
N SER A 570 -5.60 11.68 -19.81
CA SER A 570 -4.92 12.45 -20.84
C SER A 570 -4.17 13.65 -20.27
N MET A 571 -4.79 14.36 -19.31
CA MET A 571 -4.17 15.49 -18.63
C MET A 571 -2.88 15.07 -17.91
N GLY A 572 -2.94 14.04 -17.06
CA GLY A 572 -1.77 13.56 -16.31
C GLY A 572 -0.64 13.04 -17.19
N ALA A 573 -0.97 12.28 -18.25
CA ALA A 573 0.05 11.71 -19.16
C ALA A 573 0.77 12.81 -19.96
N VAL A 574 0.01 13.71 -20.58
CA VAL A 574 0.57 14.78 -21.41
C VAL A 574 1.32 15.80 -20.56
N PHE A 575 0.81 16.12 -19.37
CA PHE A 575 1.51 16.99 -18.42
C PHE A 575 2.92 16.48 -18.10
N GLN A 576 3.07 15.19 -17.77
CA GLN A 576 4.39 14.64 -17.43
C GLN A 576 5.32 14.62 -18.63
N VAL A 577 4.80 14.26 -19.82
CA VAL A 577 5.61 14.22 -21.05
C VAL A 577 6.13 15.61 -21.40
N VAL A 578 5.27 16.62 -21.40
CA VAL A 578 5.65 18.00 -21.73
C VAL A 578 6.50 18.62 -20.63
N GLY A 579 6.17 18.35 -19.37
CA GLY A 579 6.85 18.94 -18.22
C GLY A 579 8.24 18.34 -17.92
N LEU A 580 8.45 17.05 -18.22
CA LEU A 580 9.70 16.35 -17.90
C LEU A 580 10.61 16.12 -19.12
N LEU A 581 10.08 15.95 -20.34
CA LEU A 581 10.92 15.79 -21.53
C LEU A 581 11.36 17.15 -22.06
N LYS A 582 12.67 17.40 -21.98
CA LYS A 582 13.30 18.66 -22.42
C LYS A 582 12.98 19.04 -23.87
N ASP A 583 12.77 18.06 -24.74
CA ASP A 583 12.52 18.28 -26.16
C ASP A 583 11.04 18.45 -26.51
N SER A 584 10.12 18.20 -25.57
CA SER A 584 8.68 18.34 -25.80
C SER A 584 8.28 19.82 -25.69
N THR A 585 7.93 20.43 -26.83
CA THR A 585 7.61 21.87 -26.92
C THR A 585 6.37 22.13 -27.78
N PRO A 586 5.18 21.71 -27.32
CA PRO A 586 3.92 21.87 -28.07
C PRO A 586 3.49 23.33 -28.23
N ASP A 587 4.06 24.25 -27.46
CA ASP A 587 3.93 25.70 -27.60
C ASP A 587 4.70 26.26 -28.81
N LYS A 588 5.81 25.62 -29.19
CA LYS A 588 6.72 26.11 -30.26
C LYS A 588 6.53 25.37 -31.58
N ARG A 589 6.20 24.08 -31.52
CA ARG A 589 6.08 23.20 -32.69
C ARG A 589 4.61 23.03 -33.09
N THR A 590 4.36 22.93 -34.39
CA THR A 590 3.04 22.56 -34.93
C THR A 590 2.79 21.05 -34.82
N TYR A 591 3.87 20.27 -34.77
CA TYR A 591 3.85 18.83 -34.54
C TYR A 591 4.97 18.49 -33.56
N ASP A 592 4.62 18.30 -32.28
CA ASP A 592 5.55 17.80 -31.26
C ASP A 592 5.41 16.28 -31.13
N PHE A 593 6.42 15.54 -31.57
CA PHE A 593 6.36 14.07 -31.67
C PHE A 593 6.07 13.40 -30.32
N ASP A 594 6.76 13.81 -29.26
CA ASP A 594 6.62 13.20 -27.94
C ASP A 594 5.24 13.46 -27.34
N THR A 595 4.75 14.71 -27.43
CA THR A 595 3.38 15.05 -27.04
C THR A 595 2.36 14.20 -27.80
N ILE A 596 2.51 14.11 -29.12
CA ILE A 596 1.55 13.39 -29.97
C ILE A 596 1.57 11.89 -29.70
N ALA A 597 2.74 11.28 -29.54
CA ALA A 597 2.86 9.87 -29.20
C ALA A 597 2.22 9.55 -27.83
N ALA A 598 2.35 10.46 -26.86
CA ALA A 598 1.68 10.33 -25.57
C ALA A 598 0.16 10.43 -25.70
N VAL A 599 -0.33 11.42 -26.47
CA VAL A 599 -1.76 11.62 -26.77
C VAL A 599 -2.36 10.41 -27.46
N GLU A 600 -1.67 9.83 -28.46
CA GLU A 600 -2.12 8.62 -29.14
C GLU A 600 -2.20 7.43 -28.17
N SER A 601 -1.19 7.26 -27.32
CA SER A 601 -1.10 6.16 -26.36
C SER A 601 -2.20 6.24 -25.30
N VAL A 602 -2.39 7.40 -24.69
CA VAL A 602 -3.39 7.60 -23.63
C VAL A 602 -4.81 7.53 -24.19
N THR A 603 -5.06 8.09 -25.37
CA THR A 603 -6.38 8.03 -26.02
C THR A 603 -6.71 6.61 -26.42
N TYR A 604 -5.76 5.88 -27.02
CA TYR A 604 -5.98 4.48 -27.37
C TYR A 604 -6.35 3.67 -26.14
N GLY A 605 -5.58 3.82 -25.06
CA GLY A 605 -5.81 3.10 -23.81
C GLY A 605 -7.15 3.46 -23.16
N SER A 606 -7.51 4.75 -23.13
CA SER A 606 -8.77 5.22 -22.55
C SER A 606 -9.96 4.60 -23.28
N THR A 607 -9.98 4.69 -24.60
CA THR A 607 -11.07 4.16 -25.43
C THR A 607 -11.16 2.64 -25.32
N PHE A 608 -10.03 1.95 -25.42
CA PHE A 608 -10.02 0.48 -25.34
C PHE A 608 -10.47 -0.01 -23.96
N GLY A 609 -9.95 0.58 -22.88
CA GLY A 609 -10.35 0.26 -21.51
C GLY A 609 -11.82 0.56 -21.25
N ALA A 610 -12.29 1.73 -21.71
CA ALA A 610 -13.67 2.15 -21.52
C ALA A 610 -14.67 1.26 -22.26
N ILE A 611 -14.41 0.91 -23.52
CA ILE A 611 -15.31 0.04 -24.29
C ILE A 611 -15.31 -1.39 -23.72
N THR A 612 -14.14 -1.92 -23.35
CA THR A 612 -14.05 -3.27 -22.79
C THR A 612 -14.69 -3.37 -21.40
N GLY A 613 -14.64 -2.32 -20.59
CA GLY A 613 -15.37 -2.22 -19.31
C GLY A 613 -16.87 -1.96 -19.52
N GLY A 614 -17.25 -1.02 -20.40
CA GLY A 614 -18.63 -0.64 -20.66
C GLY A 614 -19.46 -1.75 -21.26
N ILE A 615 -18.90 -2.56 -22.17
CA ILE A 615 -19.58 -3.76 -22.69
C ILE A 615 -19.85 -4.78 -21.57
N GLN A 616 -18.94 -4.91 -20.59
CA GLN A 616 -19.16 -5.77 -19.41
C GLN A 616 -20.26 -5.21 -18.50
N ALA A 617 -20.40 -3.88 -18.45
CA ALA A 617 -21.48 -3.20 -17.73
C ALA A 617 -22.81 -3.13 -18.52
N GLY A 618 -22.81 -3.45 -19.82
CA GLY A 618 -24.01 -3.43 -20.67
C GLY A 618 -24.25 -2.15 -21.48
N GLU A 619 -23.25 -1.27 -21.60
CA GLU A 619 -23.35 0.07 -22.21
C GLU A 619 -23.02 0.12 -23.72
N ASP A 620 -23.56 1.12 -24.44
CA ASP A 620 -23.29 1.31 -25.87
C ASP A 620 -21.89 1.87 -26.15
N SER A 621 -21.08 1.05 -26.83
CA SER A 621 -19.72 1.38 -27.28
C SER A 621 -19.62 2.66 -28.11
N VAL A 622 -20.67 3.06 -28.86
CA VAL A 622 -20.64 4.25 -29.72
C VAL A 622 -20.69 5.53 -28.89
N ILE A 623 -21.49 5.56 -27.83
CA ILE A 623 -21.65 6.73 -26.97
C ILE A 623 -20.40 6.93 -26.11
N ILE A 624 -19.88 5.84 -25.53
CA ILE A 624 -18.60 5.82 -24.81
C ILE A 624 -17.48 6.38 -25.69
N LYS A 625 -17.38 5.93 -26.95
CA LYS A 625 -16.35 6.44 -27.88
C LYS A 625 -16.39 7.96 -28.05
N GLN A 626 -17.57 8.58 -28.12
CA GLN A 626 -17.67 10.03 -28.27
C GLN A 626 -17.31 10.77 -26.97
N ALA A 627 -17.74 10.25 -25.82
CA ALA A 627 -17.39 10.80 -24.52
C ALA A 627 -15.87 10.78 -24.27
N ILE A 628 -15.22 9.66 -24.56
CA ILE A 628 -13.75 9.53 -24.45
C ILE A 628 -13.06 10.50 -25.40
N LYS A 629 -13.55 10.67 -26.64
CA LYS A 629 -12.98 11.63 -27.60
C LYS A 629 -12.98 13.05 -27.02
N GLN A 630 -14.10 13.46 -26.43
CA GLN A 630 -14.25 14.78 -25.85
C GLN A 630 -13.29 14.95 -24.66
N GLY A 631 -13.36 14.04 -23.67
CA GLY A 631 -12.51 14.10 -22.48
C GLY A 631 -11.02 14.06 -22.84
N ALA A 632 -10.61 13.22 -23.78
CA ALA A 632 -9.22 13.14 -24.22
C ALA A 632 -8.73 14.40 -24.94
N ASN A 633 -9.58 15.09 -25.71
CA ASN A 633 -9.23 16.37 -26.32
C ASN A 633 -9.00 17.45 -25.25
N GLU A 634 -9.98 17.63 -24.37
CA GLU A 634 -9.94 18.64 -23.30
C GLU A 634 -8.74 18.38 -22.37
N GLY A 635 -8.60 17.13 -21.89
CA GLY A 635 -7.50 16.75 -21.01
C GLY A 635 -6.12 16.84 -21.65
N SER A 636 -5.95 16.46 -22.92
CA SER A 636 -4.64 16.56 -23.60
C SER A 636 -4.20 18.02 -23.79
N LEU A 637 -5.14 18.93 -24.08
CA LEU A 637 -4.84 20.35 -24.22
C LEU A 637 -4.50 20.98 -22.87
N ALA A 638 -5.29 20.68 -21.83
CA ALA A 638 -5.03 21.11 -20.47
C ALA A 638 -3.66 20.61 -19.97
N GLY A 639 -3.36 19.32 -20.15
CA GLY A 639 -2.08 18.72 -19.77
C GLY A 639 -0.88 19.36 -20.49
N ALA A 640 -1.00 19.62 -21.79
CA ALA A 640 0.07 20.29 -22.55
C ALA A 640 0.27 21.75 -22.10
N ALA A 641 -0.81 22.47 -21.82
CA ALA A 641 -0.74 23.85 -21.33
C ALA A 641 -0.13 23.94 -19.92
N LEU A 642 -0.49 23.03 -19.02
CA LEU A 642 0.12 22.91 -17.70
C LEU A 642 1.60 22.53 -17.79
N GLY A 643 1.95 21.61 -18.70
CA GLY A 643 3.33 21.15 -18.89
C GLY A 643 4.30 22.24 -19.36
N VAL A 644 3.83 23.22 -20.14
CA VAL A 644 4.64 24.40 -20.52
C VAL A 644 4.76 25.44 -19.40
N GLY A 645 4.08 25.22 -18.26
CA GLY A 645 4.20 26.03 -17.04
C GLY A 645 3.17 27.16 -16.92
N VAL A 646 2.01 27.05 -17.58
CA VAL A 646 0.87 27.97 -17.40
C VAL A 646 0.06 27.52 -16.18
N SER A 647 -0.57 28.48 -15.48
CA SER A 647 -1.44 28.17 -14.34
C SER A 647 -2.71 27.43 -14.77
N GLU A 648 -3.24 26.59 -13.88
CA GLU A 648 -4.49 25.83 -14.08
C GLU A 648 -5.66 26.73 -14.50
N THR A 649 -5.73 27.94 -13.96
CA THR A 649 -6.77 28.93 -14.28
C THR A 649 -6.81 29.42 -15.73
N VAL A 650 -5.72 29.24 -16.48
CA VAL A 650 -5.59 29.71 -17.87
C VAL A 650 -5.28 28.54 -18.83
N ALA A 651 -5.00 27.35 -18.30
CA ALA A 651 -4.59 26.18 -19.06
C ALA A 651 -5.57 25.82 -20.19
N ASP A 652 -6.88 25.89 -19.92
CA ASP A 652 -7.93 25.54 -20.88
C ASP A 652 -8.08 26.55 -22.04
N THR A 653 -7.46 27.73 -21.92
CA THR A 653 -7.58 28.83 -22.89
C THR A 653 -6.30 29.07 -23.69
N LEU A 654 -5.23 28.32 -23.40
CA LEU A 654 -3.94 28.54 -24.06
C LEU A 654 -3.96 28.05 -25.51
N ALA A 655 -3.62 28.94 -26.44
CA ALA A 655 -3.43 28.59 -27.84
C ALA A 655 -2.07 27.91 -28.07
N LEU A 656 -2.05 26.58 -28.07
CA LEU A 656 -0.86 25.77 -28.39
C LEU A 656 -0.66 25.65 -29.91
N LYS A 657 0.58 25.74 -30.39
CA LYS A 657 0.88 25.53 -31.82
C LYS A 657 0.58 24.11 -32.28
N SER A 658 0.74 23.12 -31.41
CA SER A 658 0.43 21.71 -31.69
C SER A 658 -1.04 21.34 -31.57
N GLN A 659 -1.94 22.28 -31.24
CA GLN A 659 -3.36 22.00 -30.96
C GLN A 659 -4.06 21.18 -32.07
N ALA A 660 -3.89 21.56 -33.33
CA ALA A 660 -4.50 20.83 -34.45
C ALA A 660 -3.99 19.39 -34.56
N SER A 661 -2.70 19.17 -34.31
CA SER A 661 -2.07 17.86 -34.33
C SER A 661 -2.52 16.99 -33.16
N ILE A 662 -2.68 17.57 -31.97
CA ILE A 662 -3.22 16.89 -30.78
C ILE A 662 -4.65 16.40 -31.06
N ILE A 663 -5.53 17.27 -31.56
CA ILE A 663 -6.94 16.90 -31.86
C ILE A 663 -7.00 15.81 -32.95
N SER A 664 -6.13 15.88 -33.95
CA SER A 664 -6.01 14.85 -35.00
C SER A 664 -5.57 13.50 -34.42
N ALA A 665 -4.56 13.52 -33.54
CA ALA A 665 -4.05 12.33 -32.86
C ALA A 665 -5.13 11.65 -32.00
N VAL A 666 -5.86 12.42 -31.19
CA VAL A 666 -7.00 11.91 -30.40
C VAL A 666 -8.03 11.24 -31.31
N ARG A 667 -8.41 11.90 -32.41
CA ARG A 667 -9.39 11.34 -33.35
C ARG A 667 -8.94 9.99 -33.91
N ASN A 668 -7.71 9.92 -34.43
CA ASN A 668 -7.19 8.73 -35.08
C ASN A 668 -7.02 7.56 -34.09
N ALA A 669 -6.45 7.83 -32.92
CA ALA A 669 -6.26 6.85 -31.86
C ALA A 669 -7.60 6.31 -31.34
N ASN A 670 -8.58 7.19 -31.10
CA ASN A 670 -9.92 6.80 -30.65
C ASN A 670 -10.66 5.95 -31.70
N GLU A 671 -10.58 6.30 -32.98
CA GLU A 671 -11.16 5.51 -34.07
C GLU A 671 -10.50 4.14 -34.22
N LYS A 672 -9.18 4.04 -34.01
CA LYS A 672 -8.45 2.76 -34.03
C LYS A 672 -8.81 1.89 -32.82
N ALA A 673 -8.72 2.43 -31.61
CA ALA A 673 -9.00 1.70 -30.38
C ALA A 673 -10.42 1.16 -30.32
N ALA A 674 -11.42 1.94 -30.78
CA ALA A 674 -12.81 1.46 -30.83
C ALA A 674 -12.98 0.28 -31.80
N ARG A 675 -12.29 0.29 -32.95
CA ARG A 675 -12.30 -0.85 -33.88
C ARG A 675 -11.64 -2.07 -33.26
N ASP A 676 -10.47 -1.90 -32.65
CA ASP A 676 -9.70 -2.99 -32.04
C ASP A 676 -10.45 -3.62 -30.84
N ALA A 677 -11.08 -2.80 -30.01
CA ALA A 677 -11.90 -3.25 -28.88
C ALA A 677 -13.10 -4.08 -29.36
N ASN A 678 -13.81 -3.59 -30.38
CA ASN A 678 -14.96 -4.29 -30.95
C ASN A 678 -14.55 -5.59 -31.65
N SER A 679 -13.43 -5.61 -32.38
CA SER A 679 -12.94 -6.83 -33.04
C SER A 679 -12.45 -7.88 -32.05
N ASN A 680 -11.71 -7.47 -30.99
CA ASN A 680 -11.23 -8.39 -29.97
C ASN A 680 -12.37 -9.06 -29.20
N MET A 681 -13.51 -8.37 -29.05
CA MET A 681 -14.70 -8.91 -28.41
C MET A 681 -15.57 -9.75 -29.34
N ALA A 682 -15.68 -9.40 -30.63
CA ALA A 682 -16.37 -10.22 -31.64
C ALA A 682 -15.75 -11.63 -31.75
N VAL A 683 -14.43 -11.74 -31.60
CA VAL A 683 -13.71 -13.03 -31.58
C VAL A 683 -13.99 -13.84 -30.30
N LYS A 684 -14.32 -13.19 -29.17
CA LYS A 684 -14.72 -13.88 -27.93
C LYS A 684 -16.20 -14.25 -27.87
N ALA A 685 -17.09 -13.49 -28.53
CA ALA A 685 -18.53 -13.72 -28.57
C ALA A 685 -18.96 -14.74 -29.64
N VAL A 686 -18.14 -14.96 -30.67
CA VAL A 686 -18.42 -15.94 -31.74
C VAL A 686 -17.28 -16.94 -31.86
N GLN A 687 -17.26 -17.94 -30.96
CA GLN A 687 -16.83 -19.29 -31.33
C GLN A 687 -18.09 -20.13 -31.57
N ALA A 688 -18.84 -19.80 -32.63
CA ALA A 688 -19.82 -20.75 -33.10
C ALA A 688 -19.03 -21.92 -33.69
N SER A 689 -19.15 -23.12 -33.11
CA SER A 689 -18.54 -24.30 -33.71
C SER A 689 -19.13 -24.50 -35.11
N SER A 690 -18.37 -25.10 -36.02
CA SER A 690 -18.88 -25.41 -37.36
C SER A 690 -20.22 -26.17 -37.30
N ASN A 691 -20.44 -26.94 -36.21
CA ASN A 691 -21.67 -27.66 -35.94
C ASN A 691 -22.85 -26.76 -35.52
N ASP A 692 -22.60 -25.72 -34.73
CA ASP A 692 -23.63 -24.76 -34.30
C ASP A 692 -24.11 -23.90 -35.48
N ILE A 693 -23.18 -23.50 -36.36
CA ILE A 693 -23.49 -22.81 -37.60
C ILE A 693 -24.30 -23.72 -38.54
N LEU A 694 -23.93 -25.00 -38.66
CA LEU A 694 -24.69 -25.99 -39.42
C LEU A 694 -26.09 -26.24 -38.85
N GLN A 695 -26.25 -26.24 -37.53
CA GLN A 695 -27.56 -26.36 -36.88
C GLN A 695 -28.42 -25.12 -37.13
N LEU A 696 -27.86 -23.91 -37.01
CA LEU A 696 -28.56 -22.66 -37.31
C LEU A 696 -28.95 -22.57 -38.80
N MET A 697 -28.07 -22.99 -39.71
CA MET A 697 -28.35 -23.06 -41.14
C MET A 697 -29.50 -24.03 -41.44
N LYS A 698 -29.59 -25.16 -40.73
CA LYS A 698 -30.72 -26.11 -40.82
C LYS A 698 -32.00 -25.56 -40.20
N LEU A 699 -31.91 -24.88 -39.06
CA LEU A 699 -33.07 -24.36 -38.32
C LEU A 699 -33.75 -23.21 -39.07
N TYR A 700 -32.95 -22.34 -39.69
CA TYR A 700 -33.43 -21.14 -40.40
C TYR A 700 -33.41 -21.28 -41.92
N ASN A 701 -33.12 -22.49 -42.43
CA ASN A 701 -33.10 -22.81 -43.86
C ASN A 701 -32.21 -21.87 -44.70
N ILE A 702 -31.08 -21.43 -44.13
CA ILE A 702 -30.15 -20.48 -44.76
C ILE A 702 -29.22 -21.27 -45.69
N THR A 703 -29.32 -21.05 -47.01
CA THR A 703 -28.43 -21.66 -48.00
C THR A 703 -27.19 -20.81 -48.24
N PRO A 704 -25.96 -21.36 -48.16
CA PRO A 704 -24.70 -20.59 -48.29
C PRO A 704 -24.54 -19.84 -49.62
N ARG A 705 -25.30 -20.23 -50.65
CA ARG A 705 -25.27 -19.61 -51.99
C ARG A 705 -25.89 -18.20 -52.03
N PHE A 706 -26.78 -17.85 -51.10
CA PHE A 706 -27.50 -16.58 -51.12
C PHE A 706 -27.07 -15.58 -50.04
N THR A 707 -26.21 -16.00 -49.11
CA THR A 707 -25.80 -15.22 -47.92
C THR A 707 -24.29 -15.01 -47.79
N ASN A 708 -23.54 -15.05 -48.90
CA ASN A 708 -22.13 -14.65 -48.94
C ASN A 708 -21.91 -13.34 -49.75
N PRO A 709 -22.45 -12.18 -49.32
CA PRO A 709 -22.23 -10.90 -50.01
C PRO A 709 -20.82 -10.34 -49.79
N SER A 710 -20.05 -10.84 -48.82
CA SER A 710 -18.71 -10.34 -48.44
C SER A 710 -17.54 -11.21 -48.93
N GLY A 711 -17.79 -12.37 -49.56
CA GLY A 711 -16.73 -13.20 -50.15
C GLY A 711 -15.81 -13.91 -49.14
N ILE A 712 -16.23 -14.09 -47.88
CA ILE A 712 -15.37 -14.64 -46.80
C ILE A 712 -15.01 -16.11 -47.04
N PHE A 713 -15.84 -16.85 -47.79
CA PHE A 713 -15.51 -18.17 -48.28
C PHE A 713 -14.92 -18.06 -49.69
N SER A 714 -13.59 -18.10 -49.78
CA SER A 714 -12.88 -18.19 -51.06
C SER A 714 -13.06 -19.59 -51.66
N ASP A 715 -13.82 -19.70 -52.74
CA ASP A 715 -13.79 -20.89 -53.61
C ASP A 715 -12.47 -20.85 -54.41
N PRO A 716 -11.55 -21.82 -54.25
CA PRO A 716 -10.25 -21.82 -54.92
C PRO A 716 -10.33 -21.78 -56.46
N ASN A 717 -11.50 -22.07 -57.05
CA ASN A 717 -11.68 -22.17 -58.50
C ASN A 717 -12.40 -20.97 -59.14
N ARG A 718 -12.66 -19.87 -58.42
CA ARG A 718 -13.58 -18.80 -58.88
C ARG A 718 -13.00 -17.80 -59.89
N GLN A 719 -11.74 -17.91 -60.32
CA GLN A 719 -11.13 -16.89 -61.20
C GLN A 719 -11.67 -16.83 -62.64
N THR A 720 -12.64 -17.64 -63.05
CA THR A 720 -13.05 -17.74 -64.46
C THR A 720 -14.52 -17.46 -64.81
N GLN A 721 -15.38 -17.02 -63.88
CA GLN A 721 -16.83 -16.88 -64.20
C GLN A 721 -17.55 -15.54 -63.91
N ASP A 722 -16.90 -14.51 -63.37
CA ASP A 722 -17.60 -13.27 -62.98
C ASP A 722 -17.72 -12.19 -64.09
N ASN A 723 -17.79 -12.58 -65.37
CA ASN A 723 -17.95 -11.61 -66.48
C ASN A 723 -19.36 -11.48 -67.06
N LYS A 724 -20.39 -12.10 -66.47
CA LYS A 724 -21.78 -11.97 -66.98
C LYS A 724 -22.86 -12.20 -65.91
N LEU A 725 -23.02 -11.32 -64.92
CA LEU A 725 -24.13 -11.51 -63.97
C LEU A 725 -25.18 -10.41 -63.84
N PHE A 726 -24.96 -9.11 -64.13
CA PHE A 726 -26.10 -8.16 -64.19
C PHE A 726 -25.88 -7.03 -65.19
N LYS A 727 -26.86 -6.82 -66.10
CA LYS A 727 -26.88 -5.74 -67.10
C LYS A 727 -27.82 -4.59 -66.74
N ASP A 728 -28.67 -4.75 -65.72
CA ASP A 728 -29.65 -3.73 -65.32
C ASP A 728 -29.58 -3.45 -63.82
N ARG A 729 -29.51 -2.16 -63.46
CA ARG A 729 -29.57 -1.68 -62.07
C ARG A 729 -31.03 -1.78 -61.59
N PHE A 730 -31.28 -2.50 -60.51
CA PHE A 730 -32.61 -2.50 -59.90
C PHE A 730 -32.89 -1.14 -59.20
N PRO A 731 -34.10 -0.58 -59.38
CA PRO A 731 -34.47 0.72 -58.86
C PRO A 731 -34.81 0.66 -57.36
N VAL A 732 -34.56 1.78 -56.68
CA VAL A 732 -34.88 2.04 -55.28
C VAL A 732 -36.40 2.05 -55.07
N ALA A 733 -36.90 1.36 -54.03
CA ALA A 733 -38.15 1.71 -53.36
C ALA A 733 -38.20 1.13 -51.92
N SER A 734 -38.17 2.01 -50.94
CA SER A 734 -38.90 1.89 -49.65
C SER A 734 -40.40 2.18 -49.94
N PRO A 735 -41.44 1.77 -49.17
CA PRO A 735 -41.47 1.57 -47.71
C PRO A 735 -42.37 0.42 -47.16
N ILE A 736 -42.15 0.06 -45.88
CA ILE A 736 -43.12 -0.07 -44.76
C ILE A 736 -42.30 0.06 -43.47
#